data_AF-A0A2V9SCE1-F1
#
_entry.id   AF-A0A2V9SCE1-F1
#
_cell.length_a   1.000
_cell.length_b   1.000
_cell.length_c   1.000
_cell.angle_alpha   90.00
_cell.angle_beta   90.00
_cell.angle_gamma   90.00
#
_symmetry.space_group_name_H-M   'P 1'
#
loop_
_entity.id
_entity.type
_entity.pdbx_description
1 polymer ?
#
loop_
_entity_poly.entity_id
_entity_poly.type
_entity_poly.pdbx_seq_one_letter_code
_entity_poly.pdbx_strand_id
1 'polypeptide(L)'
;MTGSFTRNDGTTANIGDYLVNKRFLLQRLNWLTYKGPSALRTIPTSAPNLGGCIPVSTACAPDYDMWLLTRSDVNSITFGLTGTFLLQGTAANILKYFGLVWQDATNQPDLTQRERWNYVGHSGGNSPSSSIANLGSLTGTREPDFFELLQAGILNNSLGDFSSSDPALPLVHQQSKMLHILTIGANLIAQSRADSYPVRIACNVGGTIMEAVGMPRLPCLSSLAVCPVGVTQNSGGVNWFLIPNLWDPFRDTWDLTEANAGNTGNKPLSTPGYLRPPVRITVSGIATFGRAPASATGNNAFGRDGLRESMRLGASDINGSVTSFTPTDSSNGWAWNDIVRPANDTSTYRNDHFVAFRLSLPGNLIQPATTTQNPVLILQPGFQVSLEYQSPNLQWYPYSFLQGNNATTTTGIGYLIPASPTNLDLATSFSQYGKPAGYTNPTIVDSSNPTTATSWKIAALAAAPMLAKADPRSIRYNSMIGVISAAANSAGIIASIWPSAYATPPPMLPSAFPIPTPTPNPNPAIYSQLGDNGPAGSNPYGEAAPASETDFTHNDPVRPVMLNRPLRSVGEMGYAFRDQPFRTLSFSSASSPDAGLLDLFSTNNYSDSSGMRGGVVNLNSRQAPALAGVFTNTIRREDTPRNNPGTSPSPSPLASPTANNVAASLTLSTITAPLVNRAGLATLIENVPNSTGLGPSVPKTQREAIARALGEADQTRTWNLLIDVIAQSGKYAPGETNLAKFVVEGEQRYWVHVAIDRFTGRVIDKQIEVINE
;
A
#
# COMPACT_ATOMS: atom_id res chain seq x y z
N MET A 1 -28.25 -16.25 12.33
CA MET A 1 -28.29 -17.27 11.26
C MET A 1 -29.72 -17.62 10.93
N THR A 2 -30.03 -17.91 9.66
CA THR A 2 -31.34 -18.44 9.21
C THR A 2 -31.35 -19.94 9.00
N GLY A 3 -30.19 -20.60 9.01
CA GLY A 3 -30.03 -22.06 8.87
C GLY A 3 -28.85 -22.57 9.69
N SER A 4 -28.75 -23.90 9.86
CA SER A 4 -27.66 -24.54 10.58
C SER A 4 -26.54 -25.00 9.64
N PHE A 5 -25.29 -24.82 10.06
CA PHE A 5 -24.11 -25.32 9.33
C PHE A 5 -22.91 -25.53 10.24
N THR A 6 -21.89 -26.25 9.76
CA THR A 6 -20.64 -26.49 10.51
C THR A 6 -19.66 -25.33 10.33
N ARG A 7 -19.26 -24.72 11.45
CA ARG A 7 -18.29 -23.62 11.52
C ARG A 7 -16.88 -24.06 11.16
N ASN A 8 -16.01 -23.09 10.96
CA ASN A 8 -14.61 -23.36 10.63
C ASN A 8 -13.85 -24.07 11.74
N ASP A 9 -14.28 -23.93 13.00
CA ASP A 9 -13.73 -24.63 14.16
C ASP A 9 -14.39 -26.00 14.44
N GLY A 10 -15.28 -26.45 13.55
CA GLY A 10 -15.98 -27.74 13.66
C GLY A 10 -17.24 -27.71 14.52
N THR A 11 -17.55 -26.60 15.18
CA THR A 11 -18.79 -26.46 15.96
C THR A 11 -20.00 -26.25 15.06
N THR A 12 -21.21 -26.56 15.55
CA THR A 12 -22.45 -26.35 14.80
C THR A 12 -23.01 -24.96 15.07
N ALA A 13 -23.27 -24.19 14.01
CA ALA A 13 -24.06 -22.98 14.07
C ALA A 13 -25.55 -23.32 14.08
N ASN A 14 -26.32 -22.78 15.02
CA ASN A 14 -27.77 -22.95 15.12
C ASN A 14 -28.52 -21.71 14.61
N ILE A 15 -29.82 -21.89 14.33
CA ILE A 15 -30.70 -20.76 14.00
C ILE A 15 -30.72 -19.78 15.18
N GLY A 16 -30.55 -18.49 14.89
CA GLY A 16 -30.41 -17.45 15.92
C GLY A 16 -28.97 -17.12 16.33
N ASP A 17 -27.98 -17.98 16.04
CA ASP A 17 -26.58 -17.69 16.36
C ASP A 17 -26.01 -16.53 15.52
N TYR A 18 -24.90 -15.94 15.99
CA TYR A 18 -24.12 -14.99 15.21
C TYR A 18 -23.53 -15.63 13.96
N LEU A 19 -23.50 -14.89 12.84
CA LEU A 19 -22.90 -15.38 11.59
C LEU A 19 -21.41 -15.69 11.78
N VAL A 20 -20.71 -14.77 12.44
CA VAL A 20 -19.29 -14.88 12.80
C VAL A 20 -19.22 -15.10 14.30
N ASN A 21 -18.76 -16.27 14.73
CA ASN A 21 -18.58 -16.59 16.14
C ASN A 21 -17.16 -16.26 16.63
N LYS A 22 -16.16 -16.58 15.79
CA LYS A 22 -14.74 -16.26 16.04
C LYS A 22 -14.23 -15.24 15.02
N ARG A 23 -13.39 -14.32 15.50
CA ARG A 23 -12.64 -13.38 14.65
C ARG A 23 -11.71 -14.14 13.71
N PHE A 24 -11.47 -13.61 12.52
CA PHE A 24 -10.59 -14.24 11.55
C PHE A 24 -9.12 -14.15 11.98
N LEU A 25 -8.43 -15.28 11.98
CA LEU A 25 -7.02 -15.38 12.35
C LEU A 25 -6.11 -14.85 11.22
N LEU A 26 -5.50 -13.68 11.43
CA LEU A 26 -4.60 -13.02 10.47
C LEU A 26 -3.32 -13.84 10.19
N GLN A 27 -2.93 -14.76 11.07
CA GLN A 27 -1.78 -15.64 10.78
C GLN A 27 -2.00 -16.50 9.54
N ARG A 28 -3.26 -16.75 9.14
CA ARG A 28 -3.60 -17.50 7.93
C ARG A 28 -3.18 -16.78 6.64
N LEU A 29 -2.89 -15.48 6.67
CA LEU A 29 -2.35 -14.77 5.50
C LEU A 29 -1.04 -15.42 5.01
N ASN A 30 -0.26 -16.03 5.92
CA ASN A 30 0.95 -16.77 5.60
C ASN A 30 0.70 -18.12 4.91
N TRP A 31 -0.56 -18.54 4.72
CA TRP A 31 -0.90 -19.68 3.87
C TRP A 31 -0.80 -19.34 2.37
N LEU A 32 -0.85 -18.05 2.02
CA LEU A 32 -0.84 -17.54 0.66
C LEU A 32 0.58 -17.15 0.24
N THR A 33 1.35 -18.11 -0.28
CA THR A 33 2.77 -17.87 -0.65
C THR A 33 2.93 -17.47 -2.11
N TYR A 34 4.11 -16.96 -2.48
CA TYR A 34 4.45 -16.62 -3.88
C TYR A 34 4.65 -17.85 -4.78
N LYS A 35 4.71 -19.07 -4.22
CA LYS A 35 4.68 -20.35 -4.95
C LYS A 35 3.37 -21.12 -4.77
N GLY A 36 2.30 -20.46 -4.31
CA GLY A 36 1.00 -21.08 -4.07
C GLY A 36 0.74 -21.49 -2.62
N PRO A 37 -0.11 -22.50 -2.38
CA PRO A 37 -0.50 -22.93 -1.03
C PRO A 37 0.70 -23.33 -0.17
N SER A 38 0.78 -22.84 1.06
CA SER A 38 1.87 -23.18 1.99
C SER A 38 1.99 -24.68 2.28
N ALA A 39 0.90 -25.44 2.20
CA ALA A 39 0.91 -26.89 2.40
C ALA A 39 1.64 -27.68 1.30
N LEU A 40 1.88 -27.07 0.13
CA LEU A 40 2.65 -27.67 -0.96
C LEU A 40 4.15 -27.34 -0.87
N ARG A 41 4.55 -26.51 0.09
CA ARG A 41 5.93 -26.07 0.30
C ARG A 41 6.65 -27.02 1.25
N THR A 42 7.96 -27.17 1.08
CA THR A 42 8.80 -27.85 2.06
C THR A 42 9.19 -26.86 3.16
N ILE A 43 9.15 -27.29 4.42
CA ILE A 43 9.60 -26.46 5.55
C ILE A 43 11.01 -26.92 5.95
N PRO A 44 12.07 -26.15 5.64
CA PRO A 44 13.43 -26.56 5.96
C PRO A 44 13.65 -26.65 7.48
N THR A 45 14.38 -27.68 7.92
CA THR A 45 14.74 -27.87 9.35
C THR A 45 15.98 -27.08 9.78
N SER A 46 16.68 -26.45 8.83
CA SER A 46 17.88 -25.65 9.04
C SER A 46 17.93 -24.50 8.04
N ALA A 47 18.73 -23.47 8.33
CA ALA A 47 18.96 -22.36 7.41
C ALA A 47 19.46 -22.90 6.05
N PRO A 48 18.77 -22.59 4.94
CA PRO A 48 19.26 -22.89 3.60
C PRO A 48 20.64 -22.25 3.37
N ASN A 49 21.54 -22.92 2.65
CA ASN A 49 22.84 -22.35 2.29
C ASN A 49 22.64 -21.25 1.23
N LEU A 50 23.06 -20.02 1.54
CA LEU A 50 22.86 -18.85 0.68
C LEU A 50 24.15 -18.43 -0.05
N GLY A 51 25.25 -19.15 0.16
CA GLY A 51 26.53 -18.89 -0.49
C GLY A 51 26.41 -19.01 -2.02
N GLY A 52 26.56 -17.89 -2.73
CA GLY A 52 26.48 -17.80 -4.20
C GLY A 52 25.10 -17.41 -4.75
N CYS A 53 24.13 -17.09 -3.89
CA CYS A 53 22.75 -16.83 -4.29
C CYS A 53 22.48 -15.35 -4.60
N ILE A 54 23.03 -14.81 -5.68
CA ILE A 54 22.64 -13.47 -6.20
C ILE A 54 22.42 -13.51 -7.72
N PRO A 55 21.25 -13.08 -8.22
CA PRO A 55 19.93 -13.04 -7.59
C PRO A 55 19.29 -14.44 -7.60
N VAL A 56 18.41 -14.70 -6.64
CA VAL A 56 17.78 -16.00 -6.34
C VAL A 56 17.10 -16.61 -7.57
N SER A 57 17.79 -17.50 -8.27
CA SER A 57 17.12 -18.50 -9.10
C SER A 57 16.47 -19.54 -8.17
N THR A 58 15.40 -20.20 -8.62
CA THR A 58 14.68 -21.23 -7.85
C THR A 58 15.55 -22.39 -7.38
N ALA A 59 16.74 -22.54 -7.95
CA ALA A 59 17.67 -23.62 -7.64
C ALA A 59 18.43 -23.44 -6.31
N CYS A 60 18.58 -22.21 -5.80
CA CYS A 60 19.62 -21.94 -4.80
C CYS A 60 19.14 -21.74 -3.36
N ALA A 61 17.84 -21.57 -3.10
CA ALA A 61 17.26 -21.55 -1.74
C ALA A 61 15.77 -21.94 -1.73
N PRO A 62 15.42 -23.24 -1.88
CA PRO A 62 14.03 -23.66 -1.85
C PRO A 62 13.40 -23.34 -0.49
N ASP A 63 12.35 -22.52 -0.53
CA ASP A 63 11.44 -22.29 0.60
C ASP A 63 12.07 -21.62 1.84
N TYR A 64 13.05 -20.74 1.59
CA TYR A 64 13.68 -19.91 2.62
C TYR A 64 12.68 -19.04 3.41
N ASP A 65 11.62 -18.55 2.76
CA ASP A 65 10.50 -17.87 3.41
C ASP A 65 9.82 -18.75 4.47
N MET A 66 9.64 -20.04 4.19
CA MET A 66 9.02 -20.98 5.13
C MET A 66 9.92 -21.24 6.33
N TRP A 67 11.24 -21.38 6.11
CA TRP A 67 12.21 -21.51 7.19
C TRP A 67 12.22 -20.27 8.09
N LEU A 68 12.21 -19.06 7.51
CA LEU A 68 12.16 -17.81 8.26
C LEU A 68 10.94 -17.75 9.19
N LEU A 69 9.77 -18.17 8.70
CA LEU A 69 8.51 -18.18 9.47
C LEU A 69 8.52 -19.16 10.65
N THR A 70 9.26 -20.27 10.56
CA THR A 70 9.26 -21.35 11.55
C THR A 70 10.52 -21.45 12.41
N ARG A 71 11.50 -20.54 12.24
CA ARG A 71 12.77 -20.60 12.97
C ARG A 71 12.57 -20.50 14.48
N SER A 72 13.38 -21.24 15.23
CA SER A 72 13.25 -21.45 16.68
C SER A 72 14.47 -20.96 17.48
N ASP A 73 15.40 -20.24 16.85
CA ASP A 73 16.62 -19.79 17.49
C ASP A 73 16.37 -18.56 18.40
N VAL A 74 16.56 -18.77 19.70
CA VAL A 74 16.25 -17.86 20.81
C VAL A 74 17.03 -16.53 20.82
N ASN A 75 18.07 -16.39 20.01
CA ASN A 75 18.87 -15.17 19.92
C ASN A 75 18.55 -14.32 18.68
N SER A 76 17.50 -14.68 17.92
CA SER A 76 17.10 -14.00 16.71
C SER A 76 15.57 -13.99 16.54
N ILE A 77 15.06 -13.19 15.59
CA ILE A 77 13.64 -12.94 15.30
C ILE A 77 12.81 -14.24 15.22
N THR A 78 12.07 -14.57 16.27
CA THR A 78 11.07 -15.65 16.22
C THR A 78 9.72 -15.07 15.79
N PHE A 79 9.19 -15.50 14.65
CA PHE A 79 7.84 -15.10 14.20
C PHE A 79 6.72 -15.93 14.84
N GLY A 80 7.07 -17.08 15.44
CA GLY A 80 6.16 -17.85 16.30
C GLY A 80 5.13 -18.71 15.54
N LEU A 81 5.28 -18.91 14.23
CA LEU A 81 4.42 -19.84 13.48
C LEU A 81 5.00 -21.26 13.52
N THR A 82 4.14 -22.26 13.70
CA THR A 82 4.55 -23.66 13.66
C THR A 82 4.47 -24.20 12.24
N GLY A 83 5.36 -25.15 11.90
CA GLY A 83 5.26 -25.83 10.61
C GLY A 83 3.92 -26.57 10.43
N THR A 84 3.38 -27.14 11.51
CA THR A 84 2.05 -27.77 11.51
C THR A 84 0.93 -26.80 11.16
N PHE A 85 1.00 -25.54 11.59
CA PHE A 85 0.03 -24.51 11.23
C PHE A 85 0.16 -24.11 9.76
N LEU A 86 1.38 -23.97 9.25
CA LEU A 86 1.60 -23.62 7.85
C LEU A 86 1.14 -24.74 6.89
N LEU A 87 1.29 -26.00 7.27
CA LEU A 87 0.79 -27.14 6.49
C LEU A 87 -0.75 -27.24 6.45
N GLN A 88 -1.48 -26.48 7.28
CA GLN A 88 -2.93 -26.36 7.17
C GLN A 88 -3.36 -25.46 6.00
N GLY A 89 -2.46 -24.69 5.39
CA GLY A 89 -2.74 -23.90 4.19
C GLY A 89 -2.86 -24.74 2.92
N THR A 90 -3.75 -25.72 2.92
CA THR A 90 -4.10 -26.55 1.76
C THR A 90 -4.96 -25.76 0.77
N ALA A 91 -5.02 -26.19 -0.50
CA ALA A 91 -5.90 -25.55 -1.49
C ALA A 91 -7.37 -25.50 -1.03
N ALA A 92 -7.87 -26.56 -0.38
CA ALA A 92 -9.22 -26.61 0.16
C ALA A 92 -9.45 -25.59 1.30
N ASN A 93 -8.48 -25.46 2.21
CA ASN A 93 -8.57 -24.45 3.27
C ASN A 93 -8.42 -23.04 2.71
N ILE A 94 -7.58 -22.82 1.72
CA ILE A 94 -7.44 -21.50 1.10
C ILE A 94 -8.74 -21.10 0.39
N LEU A 95 -9.37 -22.01 -0.35
CA LEU A 95 -10.70 -21.76 -0.92
C LEU A 95 -11.74 -21.47 0.19
N LYS A 96 -11.73 -22.24 1.28
CA LYS A 96 -12.66 -22.07 2.40
C LYS A 96 -12.51 -20.72 3.11
N TYR A 97 -11.27 -20.32 3.43
CA TYR A 97 -10.97 -19.15 4.26
C TYR A 97 -10.72 -17.86 3.47
N PHE A 98 -10.48 -17.95 2.15
CA PHE A 98 -10.18 -16.78 1.31
C PHE A 98 -10.97 -16.74 -0.01
N GLY A 99 -11.66 -17.80 -0.40
CA GLY A 99 -12.29 -17.86 -1.73
C GLY A 99 -11.27 -17.82 -2.89
N LEU A 100 -10.01 -18.21 -2.63
CA LEU A 100 -8.91 -18.14 -3.59
C LEU A 100 -8.54 -19.52 -4.14
N VAL A 101 -8.13 -19.54 -5.41
CA VAL A 101 -7.54 -20.71 -6.06
C VAL A 101 -6.22 -20.30 -6.71
N TRP A 102 -5.15 -21.03 -6.43
CA TRP A 102 -3.85 -20.81 -7.06
C TRP A 102 -3.87 -21.25 -8.52
N GLN A 103 -3.35 -20.42 -9.42
CA GLN A 103 -3.19 -20.74 -10.83
C GLN A 103 -1.75 -21.20 -11.10
N ASP A 104 -1.60 -22.43 -11.56
CA ASP A 104 -0.33 -23.03 -11.95
C ASP A 104 -0.44 -23.69 -13.34
N ALA A 105 0.59 -24.44 -13.73
CA ALA A 105 0.63 -25.12 -15.02
C ALA A 105 -0.46 -26.19 -15.20
N THR A 106 -1.05 -26.69 -14.12
CA THR A 106 -2.07 -27.76 -14.16
C THR A 106 -3.45 -27.23 -14.46
N ASN A 107 -3.78 -26.03 -14.00
CA ASN A 107 -5.12 -25.45 -14.11
C ASN A 107 -5.21 -24.19 -14.96
N GLN A 108 -4.09 -23.66 -15.45
CA GLN A 108 -4.07 -22.55 -16.39
C GLN A 108 -2.96 -22.69 -17.47
N PRO A 109 -3.30 -23.03 -18.74
CA PRO A 109 -2.32 -23.14 -19.81
C PRO A 109 -1.65 -21.82 -20.22
N ASP A 110 -2.33 -20.67 -20.11
CA ASP A 110 -1.78 -19.36 -20.48
C ASP A 110 -0.74 -18.87 -19.46
N LEU A 111 0.53 -18.77 -19.88
CA LEU A 111 1.65 -18.35 -19.05
C LEU A 111 1.43 -16.97 -18.40
N THR A 112 0.72 -16.06 -19.05
CA THR A 112 0.46 -14.71 -18.52
C THR A 112 -0.51 -14.72 -17.32
N GLN A 113 -1.23 -15.83 -17.16
CA GLN A 113 -2.26 -16.04 -16.14
C GLN A 113 -1.87 -17.05 -15.06
N ARG A 114 -0.62 -17.55 -15.09
CA ARG A 114 -0.08 -18.44 -14.05
C ARG A 114 0.52 -17.64 -12.89
N GLU A 115 0.82 -18.37 -11.82
CA GLU A 115 1.52 -17.90 -10.62
C GLU A 115 0.83 -16.71 -9.95
N ARG A 116 -0.50 -16.77 -9.92
CA ARG A 116 -1.38 -15.80 -9.28
C ARG A 116 -2.51 -16.52 -8.56
N TRP A 117 -3.17 -15.82 -7.64
CA TRP A 117 -4.42 -16.28 -7.05
C TRP A 117 -5.59 -15.78 -7.89
N ASN A 118 -6.60 -16.61 -8.14
CA ASN A 118 -7.89 -16.16 -8.65
C ASN A 118 -8.87 -16.12 -7.48
N TYR A 119 -9.58 -15.00 -7.30
CA TYR A 119 -10.72 -14.96 -6.39
C TYR A 119 -11.94 -15.53 -7.10
N VAL A 120 -12.44 -16.67 -6.60
CA VAL A 120 -13.53 -17.45 -7.20
C VAL A 120 -14.75 -17.56 -6.26
N GLY A 121 -14.67 -16.91 -5.10
CA GLY A 121 -15.61 -17.09 -3.99
C GLY A 121 -15.65 -18.56 -3.55
N HIS A 122 -16.85 -19.08 -3.31
CA HIS A 122 -17.04 -20.49 -2.90
C HIS A 122 -17.75 -21.33 -3.96
N SER A 123 -17.73 -20.86 -5.22
CA SER A 123 -18.25 -21.63 -6.36
C SER A 123 -17.38 -22.84 -6.69
N GLY A 124 -16.13 -22.89 -6.22
CA GLY A 124 -15.17 -23.97 -6.46
C GLY A 124 -14.62 -24.03 -7.89
N GLY A 125 -14.98 -23.08 -8.76
CA GLY A 125 -14.42 -22.99 -10.12
C GLY A 125 -13.03 -22.35 -10.16
N ASN A 126 -12.39 -22.35 -11.34
CA ASN A 126 -11.09 -21.71 -11.57
C ASN A 126 -11.22 -20.28 -12.13
N SER A 127 -12.41 -19.87 -12.57
CA SER A 127 -12.64 -18.57 -13.21
C SER A 127 -12.79 -17.46 -12.17
N PRO A 128 -12.13 -16.30 -12.35
CA PRO A 128 -12.30 -15.17 -11.45
C PRO A 128 -13.76 -14.71 -11.34
N SER A 129 -14.24 -14.55 -10.11
CA SER A 129 -15.58 -14.04 -9.80
C SER A 129 -15.68 -12.54 -10.10
N SER A 130 -16.90 -12.08 -10.34
CA SER A 130 -17.26 -10.67 -10.55
C SER A 130 -17.84 -9.98 -9.30
N SER A 131 -17.97 -10.70 -8.19
CA SER A 131 -18.49 -10.13 -6.94
C SER A 131 -17.98 -10.87 -5.70
N ILE A 132 -17.87 -10.13 -4.59
CA ILE A 132 -17.68 -10.65 -3.23
C ILE A 132 -19.05 -10.69 -2.54
N ALA A 133 -19.39 -11.79 -1.90
CA ALA A 133 -20.69 -11.92 -1.25
C ALA A 133 -20.81 -10.99 -0.04
N ASN A 134 -22.01 -10.45 0.18
CA ASN A 134 -22.31 -9.64 1.36
C ASN A 134 -22.76 -10.57 2.51
N LEU A 135 -22.50 -10.17 3.77
CA LEU A 135 -22.92 -10.96 4.94
C LEU A 135 -24.43 -11.27 4.95
N GLY A 136 -25.27 -10.36 4.44
CA GLY A 136 -26.71 -10.58 4.31
C GLY A 136 -27.11 -11.63 3.26
N SER A 137 -26.26 -11.88 2.26
CA SER A 137 -26.48 -12.93 1.25
C SER A 137 -26.02 -14.31 1.71
N LEU A 138 -25.14 -14.38 2.72
CA LEU A 138 -24.66 -15.61 3.35
C LEU A 138 -25.71 -16.11 4.34
N THR A 139 -26.84 -16.61 3.83
CA THR A 139 -28.00 -17.05 4.62
C THR A 139 -27.78 -18.41 5.31
N GLY A 140 -26.72 -18.51 6.13
CA GLY A 140 -26.51 -19.63 7.05
C GLY A 140 -26.03 -20.94 6.38
N THR A 141 -25.20 -20.85 5.34
CA THR A 141 -24.60 -22.04 4.69
C THR A 141 -23.15 -22.29 5.11
N ARG A 142 -22.41 -21.23 5.49
CA ARG A 142 -21.00 -21.28 5.90
C ARG A 142 -20.60 -19.99 6.64
N GLU A 143 -19.42 -20.00 7.26
CA GLU A 143 -18.83 -18.77 7.76
C GLU A 143 -18.30 -17.90 6.61
N PRO A 144 -18.26 -16.57 6.79
CA PRO A 144 -17.65 -15.67 5.83
C PRO A 144 -16.14 -15.90 5.67
N ASP A 145 -15.62 -15.69 4.47
CA ASP A 145 -14.18 -15.70 4.18
C ASP A 145 -13.48 -14.38 4.54
N PHE A 146 -12.15 -14.34 4.39
CA PHE A 146 -11.33 -13.16 4.63
C PHE A 146 -11.79 -11.90 3.87
N PHE A 147 -12.10 -12.00 2.57
CA PHE A 147 -12.46 -10.84 1.75
C PHE A 147 -13.91 -10.40 1.99
N GLU A 148 -14.80 -11.33 2.32
CA GLU A 148 -16.17 -11.02 2.76
C GLU A 148 -16.17 -10.29 4.10
N LEU A 149 -15.29 -10.68 5.05
CA LEU A 149 -15.09 -9.97 6.32
C LEU A 149 -14.38 -8.64 6.11
N LEU A 150 -13.38 -8.56 5.24
CA LEU A 150 -12.70 -7.31 4.90
C LEU A 150 -13.68 -6.29 4.30
N GLN A 151 -14.56 -6.75 3.39
CA GLN A 151 -15.64 -5.93 2.83
C GLN A 151 -16.65 -5.50 3.90
N ALA A 152 -16.99 -6.37 4.85
CA ALA A 152 -17.93 -6.04 5.92
C ALA A 152 -17.36 -5.06 6.97
N GLY A 153 -16.05 -5.11 7.22
CA GLY A 153 -15.37 -4.25 8.18
C GLY A 153 -15.04 -2.85 7.65
N ILE A 154 -15.18 -2.63 6.33
CA ILE A 154 -14.97 -1.34 5.68
C ILE A 154 -16.31 -0.70 5.36
N LEU A 155 -16.52 0.55 5.77
CA LEU A 155 -17.78 1.27 5.52
C LEU A 155 -18.13 1.32 4.03
N ASN A 156 -19.38 1.03 3.70
CA ASN A 156 -19.88 1.09 2.34
C ASN A 156 -19.74 2.52 1.77
N ASN A 157 -19.45 2.61 0.46
CA ASN A 157 -19.18 3.87 -0.27
C ASN A 157 -17.87 4.58 0.09
N SER A 158 -17.02 3.98 0.94
CA SER A 158 -15.64 4.46 1.14
C SER A 158 -14.65 3.93 0.08
N LEU A 159 -15.12 3.01 -0.77
CA LEU A 159 -14.38 2.37 -1.85
C LEU A 159 -15.23 2.40 -3.15
N GLY A 160 -14.54 2.33 -4.29
CA GLY A 160 -15.07 2.66 -5.61
C GLY A 160 -15.25 4.15 -5.79
N ASP A 161 -15.00 4.67 -6.98
CA ASP A 161 -15.40 6.02 -7.35
C ASP A 161 -16.89 6.01 -7.76
N PHE A 162 -17.62 7.07 -7.41
CA PHE A 162 -19.02 7.21 -7.76
C PHE A 162 -19.19 7.58 -9.24
N SER A 163 -20.33 7.25 -9.84
CA SER A 163 -20.64 7.57 -11.24
C SER A 163 -20.57 9.08 -11.51
N SER A 164 -19.85 9.49 -12.54
CA SER A 164 -19.82 10.87 -13.03
C SER A 164 -20.80 11.06 -14.18
N SER A 165 -21.19 12.30 -14.46
CA SER A 165 -21.80 12.69 -15.74
C SER A 165 -20.80 12.74 -16.90
N ASP A 166 -19.50 12.66 -16.59
CA ASP A 166 -18.43 12.54 -17.57
C ASP A 166 -18.42 11.12 -18.17
N PRO A 167 -18.66 10.94 -19.49
CA PRO A 167 -18.60 9.63 -20.12
C PRO A 167 -17.18 9.01 -20.11
N ALA A 168 -16.14 9.77 -19.79
CA ALA A 168 -14.76 9.31 -19.69
C ALA A 168 -14.39 8.73 -18.32
N LEU A 169 -15.11 9.10 -17.25
CA LEU A 169 -14.67 8.85 -15.88
C LEU A 169 -15.86 8.58 -14.94
N PRO A 170 -15.68 7.83 -13.84
CA PRO A 170 -14.50 7.03 -13.53
C PRO A 170 -14.43 5.79 -14.43
N LEU A 171 -13.22 5.30 -14.70
CA LEU A 171 -12.98 4.07 -15.43
C LEU A 171 -13.52 2.85 -14.67
N VAL A 172 -13.78 1.75 -15.38
CA VAL A 172 -14.37 0.52 -14.84
C VAL A 172 -13.60 -0.02 -13.62
N HIS A 173 -12.27 0.05 -13.63
CA HIS A 173 -11.43 -0.36 -12.49
C HIS A 173 -11.52 0.58 -11.28
N GLN A 174 -11.76 1.88 -11.52
CA GLN A 174 -11.90 2.89 -10.47
C GLN A 174 -13.24 2.73 -9.73
N GLN A 175 -14.30 2.32 -10.43
CA GLN A 175 -15.62 2.05 -9.84
C GLN A 175 -15.69 0.71 -9.10
N SER A 176 -14.79 -0.23 -9.41
CA SER A 176 -14.88 -1.61 -8.92
C SER A 176 -14.53 -1.75 -7.43
N LYS A 177 -15.57 -1.76 -6.57
CA LYS A 177 -15.43 -2.03 -5.13
C LYS A 177 -14.67 -3.33 -4.84
N MET A 178 -14.96 -4.39 -5.61
CA MET A 178 -14.28 -5.67 -5.51
C MET A 178 -12.77 -5.56 -5.74
N LEU A 179 -12.35 -4.88 -6.82
CA LEU A 179 -10.93 -4.72 -7.13
C LEU A 179 -10.20 -3.98 -6.00
N HIS A 180 -10.82 -2.93 -5.44
CA HIS A 180 -10.25 -2.20 -4.30
C HIS A 180 -10.15 -3.06 -3.04
N ILE A 181 -11.18 -3.82 -2.68
CA ILE A 181 -11.14 -4.76 -1.54
C ILE A 181 -10.03 -5.81 -1.72
N LEU A 182 -9.93 -6.40 -2.91
CA LEU A 182 -8.89 -7.38 -3.21
C LEU A 182 -7.49 -6.75 -3.17
N THR A 183 -7.35 -5.48 -3.55
CA THR A 183 -6.09 -4.73 -3.47
C THR A 183 -5.69 -4.49 -2.01
N ILE A 184 -6.62 -4.09 -1.14
CA ILE A 184 -6.39 -3.99 0.31
C ILE A 184 -5.93 -5.34 0.86
N GLY A 185 -6.65 -6.42 0.52
CA GLY A 185 -6.29 -7.77 0.99
C GLY A 185 -4.92 -8.22 0.47
N ALA A 186 -4.59 -7.93 -0.79
CA ALA A 186 -3.27 -8.22 -1.35
C ALA A 186 -2.16 -7.44 -0.63
N ASN A 187 -2.40 -6.17 -0.27
CA ASN A 187 -1.47 -5.37 0.55
C ASN A 187 -1.30 -5.92 1.96
N LEU A 188 -2.38 -6.39 2.59
CA LEU A 188 -2.32 -7.05 3.91
C LEU A 188 -1.53 -8.34 3.87
N ILE A 189 -1.74 -9.16 2.83
CA ILE A 189 -0.96 -10.38 2.62
C ILE A 189 0.50 -10.01 2.40
N ALA A 190 0.80 -9.04 1.54
CA ALA A 190 2.18 -8.59 1.29
C ALA A 190 2.87 -8.19 2.60
N GLN A 191 2.21 -7.36 3.44
CA GLN A 191 2.75 -6.95 4.74
C GLN A 191 3.10 -8.12 5.67
N SER A 192 2.27 -9.16 5.65
CA SER A 192 2.37 -10.30 6.57
C SER A 192 3.44 -11.33 6.21
N ARG A 193 3.93 -11.36 4.95
CA ARG A 193 4.83 -12.42 4.47
C ARG A 193 6.29 -12.05 4.66
N ALA A 194 7.14 -13.06 4.87
CA ALA A 194 8.59 -12.91 5.00
C ALA A 194 9.32 -12.86 3.64
N ASP A 195 8.72 -12.20 2.63
CA ASP A 195 9.26 -12.08 1.27
C ASP A 195 8.84 -10.75 0.64
N SER A 196 9.52 -10.35 -0.43
CA SER A 196 9.23 -9.14 -1.20
C SER A 196 8.71 -9.43 -2.62
N TYR A 197 8.09 -10.60 -2.85
CA TYR A 197 7.36 -10.85 -4.09
C TYR A 197 6.02 -10.09 -4.07
N PRO A 198 5.52 -9.59 -5.21
CA PRO A 198 4.17 -9.04 -5.28
C PRO A 198 3.09 -10.10 -5.10
N VAL A 199 2.00 -9.74 -4.41
CA VAL A 199 0.81 -10.60 -4.26
C VAL A 199 -0.15 -10.26 -5.38
N ARG A 200 -0.45 -11.22 -6.27
CA ARG A 200 -1.38 -11.02 -7.39
C ARG A 200 -2.68 -11.78 -7.17
N ILE A 201 -3.80 -11.07 -7.19
CA ILE A 201 -5.15 -11.63 -7.06
C ILE A 201 -6.01 -11.18 -8.23
N ALA A 202 -6.43 -12.11 -9.10
CA ALA A 202 -7.28 -11.84 -10.24
C ALA A 202 -8.77 -11.85 -9.87
N CYS A 203 -9.52 -10.93 -10.47
CA CYS A 203 -10.98 -10.82 -10.41
C CYS A 203 -11.55 -10.41 -11.77
N ASN A 204 -12.84 -10.66 -11.98
CA ASN A 204 -13.56 -10.17 -13.16
C ASN A 204 -14.18 -8.81 -12.85
N VAL A 205 -13.83 -7.80 -13.64
CA VAL A 205 -14.39 -6.46 -13.54
C VAL A 205 -15.01 -6.08 -14.88
N GLY A 206 -16.33 -6.05 -14.94
CA GLY A 206 -17.07 -5.65 -16.15
C GLY A 206 -16.79 -6.54 -17.38
N GLY A 207 -16.51 -7.83 -17.17
CA GLY A 207 -16.17 -8.78 -18.23
C GLY A 207 -14.67 -8.92 -18.49
N THR A 208 -13.83 -8.08 -17.87
CA THR A 208 -12.37 -8.08 -18.05
C THR A 208 -11.68 -8.65 -16.81
N ILE A 209 -10.74 -9.57 -16.99
CA ILE A 209 -9.91 -10.06 -15.88
C ILE A 209 -8.87 -9.01 -15.52
N MET A 210 -8.94 -8.50 -14.30
CA MET A 210 -8.00 -7.53 -13.73
C MET A 210 -7.33 -8.11 -12.49
N GLU A 211 -6.12 -7.65 -12.19
CA GLU A 211 -5.36 -8.09 -11.03
C GLU A 211 -5.24 -6.99 -9.98
N ALA A 212 -5.66 -7.31 -8.76
CA ALA A 212 -5.27 -6.61 -7.56
C ALA A 212 -3.84 -7.03 -7.20
N VAL A 213 -2.91 -6.07 -7.24
CA VAL A 213 -1.50 -6.30 -6.93
C VAL A 213 -1.17 -5.64 -5.60
N GLY A 214 -0.78 -6.46 -4.61
CA GLY A 214 -0.27 -5.99 -3.34
C GLY A 214 1.16 -5.49 -3.48
N MET A 215 1.49 -4.37 -2.84
CA MET A 215 2.80 -3.74 -2.96
C MET A 215 3.79 -4.27 -1.92
N PRO A 216 4.80 -5.05 -2.32
CA PRO A 216 5.89 -5.44 -1.43
C PRO A 216 6.93 -4.30 -1.35
N ARG A 217 8.01 -4.51 -0.61
CA ARG A 217 9.17 -3.60 -0.59
C ARG A 217 9.98 -3.65 -1.90
N LEU A 218 9.39 -3.09 -2.96
CA LEU A 218 9.98 -2.94 -4.28
C LEU A 218 9.81 -1.51 -4.80
N PRO A 219 10.72 -1.03 -5.67
CA PRO A 219 10.56 0.25 -6.37
C PRO A 219 9.27 0.27 -7.19
N CYS A 220 8.67 1.45 -7.31
CA CYS A 220 7.45 1.68 -8.07
C CYS A 220 7.73 2.71 -9.18
N LEU A 221 6.95 2.69 -10.26
CA LEU A 221 7.07 3.69 -11.32
C LEU A 221 6.30 4.95 -10.92
N SER A 222 7.01 6.02 -10.55
CA SER A 222 6.41 7.26 -10.05
C SER A 222 5.93 8.16 -11.20
N SER A 223 6.76 8.27 -12.24
CA SER A 223 6.49 9.13 -13.38
C SER A 223 7.31 8.72 -14.61
N LEU A 224 6.95 9.28 -15.75
CA LEU A 224 7.66 9.19 -17.01
C LEU A 224 7.81 10.60 -17.56
N ALA A 225 9.05 11.10 -17.60
CA ALA A 225 9.36 12.33 -18.31
C ALA A 225 9.56 12.02 -19.79
N VAL A 226 9.02 12.88 -20.66
CA VAL A 226 9.15 12.71 -22.11
C VAL A 226 9.79 13.95 -22.71
N CYS A 227 10.89 13.75 -23.44
CA CYS A 227 11.72 14.84 -23.90
C CYS A 227 12.26 14.59 -25.32
N PRO A 228 11.98 15.47 -26.29
CA PRO A 228 12.57 15.38 -27.61
C PRO A 228 13.91 16.10 -27.68
N VAL A 229 14.80 15.52 -28.48
CA VAL A 229 16.14 16.00 -28.77
C VAL A 229 16.33 16.00 -30.29
N GLY A 230 16.57 17.20 -30.84
CA GLY A 230 16.93 17.37 -32.24
C GLY A 230 18.44 17.19 -32.44
N VAL A 231 18.83 16.72 -33.63
CA VAL A 231 20.24 16.59 -34.01
C VAL A 231 20.70 17.75 -34.90
N THR A 232 22.01 18.01 -34.94
CA THR A 232 22.60 19.26 -35.46
C THR A 232 23.25 19.16 -36.85
N GLN A 233 23.12 18.02 -37.55
CA GLN A 233 23.82 17.78 -38.83
C GLN A 233 22.87 17.58 -40.03
N ASN A 234 23.40 17.76 -41.24
CA ASN A 234 22.73 17.71 -42.56
C ASN A 234 22.04 16.37 -42.93
N SER A 235 22.03 15.39 -42.03
CA SER A 235 21.33 14.09 -42.16
C SER A 235 20.20 13.91 -41.13
N GLY A 236 19.72 15.02 -40.53
CA GLY A 236 19.23 15.04 -39.16
C GLY A 236 17.79 14.56 -38.87
N GLY A 237 17.64 13.74 -37.83
CA GLY A 237 16.38 13.22 -37.27
C GLY A 237 15.93 13.81 -35.93
N VAL A 238 14.93 13.19 -35.30
CA VAL A 238 14.43 13.52 -33.94
C VAL A 238 14.51 12.28 -33.06
N ASN A 239 15.04 12.45 -31.85
CA ASN A 239 15.06 11.44 -30.81
C ASN A 239 14.06 11.82 -29.71
N TRP A 240 13.22 10.89 -29.29
CA TRP A 240 12.36 11.04 -28.12
C TRP A 240 12.87 10.16 -26.99
N PHE A 241 13.18 10.79 -25.86
CA PHE A 241 13.57 10.12 -24.63
C PHE A 241 12.39 10.00 -23.69
N LEU A 242 12.14 8.77 -23.27
CA LEU A 242 11.19 8.41 -22.23
C LEU A 242 12.04 8.02 -21.01
N ILE A 243 12.02 8.87 -20.00
CA ILE A 243 12.85 8.74 -18.80
C ILE A 243 11.94 8.28 -17.66
N PRO A 244 11.97 6.98 -17.30
CA PRO A 244 11.19 6.48 -16.19
C PRO A 244 11.81 6.92 -14.88
N ASN A 245 10.97 7.44 -14.00
CA ASN A 245 11.34 7.78 -12.64
C ASN A 245 10.85 6.71 -11.69
N LEU A 246 11.74 6.25 -10.83
CA LEU A 246 11.44 5.24 -9.83
C LEU A 246 11.19 5.93 -8.48
N TRP A 247 10.46 5.25 -7.62
CA TRP A 247 10.30 5.65 -6.24
C TRP A 247 10.25 4.41 -5.37
N ASP A 248 11.08 4.38 -4.33
CA ASP A 248 10.89 3.46 -3.21
C ASP A 248 10.03 4.16 -2.14
N PRO A 249 8.75 3.75 -1.96
CA PRO A 249 7.90 4.32 -0.93
C PRO A 249 8.37 4.02 0.48
N PHE A 250 9.06 2.91 0.67
CA PHE A 250 9.21 2.34 1.99
C PHE A 250 10.43 2.92 2.69
N ARG A 251 10.34 3.01 4.01
CA ARG A 251 11.50 3.25 4.84
C ARG A 251 12.38 2.02 4.89
N ASP A 252 13.60 2.27 5.34
CA ASP A 252 14.40 1.23 5.96
C ASP A 252 13.80 0.82 7.31
N THR A 253 12.78 -0.03 7.23
CA THR A 253 12.32 -0.81 8.37
C THR A 253 13.21 -2.03 8.52
N TRP A 254 13.41 -2.44 9.77
CA TRP A 254 14.06 -3.68 10.20
C TRP A 254 14.50 -4.61 9.05
N ASP A 255 15.74 -4.40 8.58
CA ASP A 255 16.47 -5.34 7.72
C ASP A 255 18.00 -5.10 7.79
N LEU A 256 18.63 -5.88 8.67
CA LEU A 256 19.94 -6.55 8.58
C LEU A 256 21.19 -5.76 8.18
N THR A 257 21.77 -5.06 9.17
CA THR A 257 23.19 -5.27 9.45
C THR A 257 23.34 -6.34 10.54
N GLU A 258 23.27 -7.62 10.17
CA GLU A 258 24.38 -8.45 10.64
C GLU A 258 25.62 -7.85 9.98
N ALA A 259 26.60 -7.44 10.78
CA ALA A 259 27.70 -6.62 10.34
C ALA A 259 28.41 -7.23 9.12
N ASN A 260 28.15 -6.70 7.92
CA ASN A 260 29.09 -6.81 6.82
C ASN A 260 30.20 -5.79 7.06
N ALA A 261 31.20 -6.21 7.83
CA ALA A 261 32.43 -5.48 8.00
C ALA A 261 33.20 -5.48 6.66
N GLY A 262 32.93 -4.46 5.84
CA GLY A 262 33.76 -4.09 4.70
C GLY A 262 33.06 -4.15 3.35
N ASN A 263 32.39 -3.06 2.95
CA ASN A 263 32.52 -2.63 1.56
C ASN A 263 32.15 -1.15 1.33
N THR A 264 33.10 -0.39 0.82
CA THR A 264 32.95 0.95 0.25
C THR A 264 32.47 0.82 -1.20
N GLY A 265 31.19 1.06 -1.47
CA GLY A 265 30.66 1.20 -2.84
C GLY A 265 29.42 0.35 -3.16
N ASN A 266 28.34 1.03 -3.58
CA ASN A 266 27.02 0.56 -4.04
C ASN A 266 26.94 -0.87 -4.62
N LYS A 267 26.85 -1.90 -3.78
CA LYS A 267 26.23 -3.20 -4.12
C LYS A 267 25.52 -3.82 -2.90
N PRO A 268 24.29 -4.34 -3.05
CA PRO A 268 23.60 -5.06 -1.99
C PRO A 268 24.12 -6.49 -1.98
N LEU A 269 24.97 -6.85 -1.00
CA LEU A 269 25.44 -8.22 -0.89
C LEU A 269 26.03 -8.59 0.47
N SER A 270 25.49 -9.71 1.01
CA SER A 270 26.10 -10.69 1.93
C SER A 270 25.67 -10.79 3.39
N THR A 271 24.41 -10.53 3.73
CA THR A 271 23.61 -11.35 4.71
C THR A 271 22.13 -11.06 4.43
N PRO A 272 21.23 -12.06 4.39
CA PRO A 272 20.06 -11.97 3.52
C PRO A 272 18.91 -11.23 4.19
N GLY A 273 18.73 -9.98 3.75
CA GLY A 273 17.43 -9.35 3.75
C GLY A 273 16.39 -10.20 3.04
N TYR A 274 15.12 -9.96 3.33
CA TYR A 274 13.98 -10.73 2.82
C TYR A 274 14.12 -11.07 1.33
N LEU A 275 13.63 -12.25 0.90
CA LEU A 275 13.72 -12.68 -0.51
C LEU A 275 13.15 -11.61 -1.45
N ARG A 276 14.01 -11.01 -2.27
CA ARG A 276 13.61 -9.95 -3.21
C ARG A 276 13.77 -10.43 -4.65
N PRO A 277 12.71 -10.39 -5.48
CA PRO A 277 12.83 -10.76 -6.89
C PRO A 277 13.61 -9.71 -7.69
N PRO A 278 14.32 -10.13 -8.75
CA PRO A 278 14.75 -9.21 -9.80
C PRO A 278 13.58 -8.43 -10.37
N VAL A 279 13.81 -7.16 -10.69
CA VAL A 279 12.82 -6.29 -11.34
C VAL A 279 13.37 -5.76 -12.66
N ARG A 280 12.48 -5.53 -13.64
CA ARG A 280 12.82 -4.91 -14.92
C ARG A 280 11.74 -3.93 -15.35
N ILE A 281 12.10 -2.99 -16.21
CA ILE A 281 11.15 -2.09 -16.87
C ILE A 281 10.79 -2.67 -18.23
N THR A 282 9.49 -2.73 -18.51
CA THR A 282 8.95 -3.12 -19.82
C THR A 282 8.18 -1.95 -20.40
N VAL A 283 8.43 -1.65 -21.67
CA VAL A 283 7.63 -0.73 -22.48
C VAL A 283 6.87 -1.55 -23.51
N SER A 284 5.56 -1.36 -23.60
CA SER A 284 4.68 -2.13 -24.48
C SER A 284 3.63 -1.23 -25.15
N GLY A 285 3.04 -1.74 -26.23
CA GLY A 285 2.09 -1.00 -27.06
C GLY A 285 2.78 -0.32 -28.26
N ILE A 286 2.02 0.53 -28.96
CA ILE A 286 2.47 1.15 -30.21
C ILE A 286 2.71 2.64 -29.97
N ALA A 287 3.91 3.10 -30.35
CA ALA A 287 4.20 4.52 -30.49
C ALA A 287 4.55 4.81 -31.95
N THR A 288 3.98 5.89 -32.49
CA THR A 288 4.18 6.33 -33.88
C THR A 288 4.55 7.81 -33.90
N PHE A 289 5.00 8.29 -35.05
CA PHE A 289 5.30 9.70 -35.26
C PHE A 289 4.29 10.32 -36.20
N GLY A 290 3.90 11.57 -35.93
CA GLY A 290 2.92 12.28 -36.75
C GLY A 290 3.14 13.78 -36.79
N ARG A 291 2.10 14.48 -37.25
CA ARG A 291 2.09 15.94 -37.44
C ARG A 291 0.93 16.57 -36.67
N ALA A 292 1.16 17.75 -36.07
CA ALA A 292 0.11 18.55 -35.44
C ALA A 292 0.23 20.03 -35.84
N PRO A 293 -0.88 20.80 -35.93
CA PRO A 293 -0.85 22.26 -36.07
C PRO A 293 -0.03 22.93 -34.95
N ALA A 294 0.47 24.15 -35.18
CA ALA A 294 1.14 24.94 -34.15
C ALA A 294 0.21 25.17 -32.94
N SER A 295 0.52 24.53 -31.81
CA SER A 295 -0.29 24.55 -30.60
C SER A 295 -0.11 25.83 -29.78
N ALA A 296 -1.16 26.24 -29.06
CA ALA A 296 -1.21 27.41 -28.19
C ALA A 296 -0.22 27.33 -27.01
N THR A 297 0.03 28.50 -26.40
CA THR A 297 1.03 28.73 -25.35
C THR A 297 0.67 28.02 -24.03
N GLY A 298 1.54 27.12 -23.54
CA GLY A 298 1.48 26.58 -22.19
C GLY A 298 2.24 27.49 -21.21
N ASN A 299 1.71 27.66 -19.99
CA ASN A 299 2.39 28.45 -18.96
C ASN A 299 3.66 27.73 -18.46
N ASN A 300 4.80 28.42 -18.53
CA ASN A 300 6.14 27.96 -18.10
C ASN A 300 6.22 27.49 -16.64
N ALA A 301 5.19 27.75 -15.83
CA ALA A 301 5.10 27.31 -14.43
C ALA A 301 4.77 25.81 -14.26
N PHE A 302 4.18 25.14 -15.26
CA PHE A 302 3.62 23.78 -15.11
C PHE A 302 4.47 22.65 -15.72
N GLY A 303 5.72 22.93 -16.05
CA GLY A 303 6.68 21.95 -16.56
C GLY A 303 8.05 22.15 -15.95
N ARG A 304 8.15 22.22 -14.61
CA ARG A 304 9.47 22.19 -13.98
C ARG A 304 10.13 20.87 -14.37
N ASP A 305 11.20 21.01 -15.15
CA ASP A 305 12.29 20.07 -15.41
C ASP A 305 12.01 18.65 -14.90
N GLY A 306 11.71 17.71 -15.81
CA GLY A 306 11.34 16.29 -15.56
C GLY A 306 12.41 15.45 -14.87
N LEU A 307 13.32 16.13 -14.21
CA LEU A 307 14.52 15.72 -13.55
C LEU A 307 14.43 16.07 -12.05
N ARG A 308 13.68 17.08 -11.59
CA ARG A 308 13.95 17.64 -10.25
C ARG A 308 13.72 16.75 -9.02
N GLU A 309 12.66 15.94 -8.88
CA GLU A 309 12.37 15.28 -7.57
C GLU A 309 11.64 13.91 -7.63
N SER A 310 12.30 12.88 -8.15
CA SER A 310 12.11 11.47 -7.76
C SER A 310 13.29 10.63 -8.26
N MET A 311 13.55 9.45 -7.66
CA MET A 311 14.77 8.66 -7.92
C MET A 311 14.93 8.40 -9.42
N ARG A 312 15.87 9.10 -10.05
CA ARG A 312 16.21 8.89 -11.46
C ARG A 312 16.98 7.58 -11.56
N LEU A 313 16.72 6.80 -12.61
CA LEU A 313 17.48 5.59 -12.89
C LEU A 313 18.87 5.96 -13.42
N GLY A 314 19.91 5.66 -12.66
CA GLY A 314 21.30 5.83 -13.07
C GLY A 314 21.85 4.60 -13.81
N ALA A 315 22.92 4.79 -14.58
CA ALA A 315 23.61 3.67 -15.25
C ALA A 315 24.14 2.62 -14.25
N SER A 316 24.47 3.03 -13.02
CA SER A 316 24.90 2.12 -11.94
C SER A 316 23.77 1.25 -11.36
N ASP A 317 22.52 1.63 -11.59
CA ASP A 317 21.34 0.94 -11.04
C ASP A 317 20.88 -0.22 -11.95
N ILE A 318 21.51 -0.38 -13.13
CA ILE A 318 21.15 -1.38 -14.13
C ILE A 318 22.16 -2.52 -14.14
N ASN A 319 21.64 -3.74 -14.04
CA ASN A 319 22.39 -4.95 -14.32
C ASN A 319 22.22 -5.31 -15.81
N GLY A 320 23.11 -4.83 -16.67
CA GLY A 320 23.05 -5.03 -18.12
C GLY A 320 23.86 -3.98 -18.89
N SER A 321 24.08 -4.22 -20.18
CA SER A 321 24.73 -3.22 -21.04
C SER A 321 23.71 -2.22 -21.57
N VAL A 322 23.88 -0.95 -21.21
CA VAL A 322 23.21 0.18 -21.86
C VAL A 322 24.18 0.84 -22.83
N THR A 323 23.69 1.30 -23.98
CA THR A 323 24.55 1.97 -24.96
C THR A 323 24.70 3.44 -24.58
N SER A 324 25.95 3.91 -24.47
CA SER A 324 26.22 5.34 -24.33
C SER A 324 25.70 6.07 -25.57
N PHE A 325 24.94 7.13 -25.34
CA PHE A 325 24.32 7.89 -26.41
C PHE A 325 24.77 9.35 -26.40
N THR A 326 25.20 9.83 -27.56
CA THR A 326 25.44 11.25 -27.81
C THR A 326 24.31 11.81 -28.69
N PRO A 327 23.69 12.95 -28.33
CA PRO A 327 22.60 13.59 -29.08
C PRO A 327 22.83 13.88 -30.57
N THR A 328 24.03 13.68 -31.11
CA THR A 328 24.37 13.94 -32.51
C THR A 328 23.94 12.82 -33.46
N ASP A 329 23.61 11.63 -32.94
CA ASP A 329 23.42 10.44 -33.76
C ASP A 329 21.92 10.06 -33.84
N SER A 330 21.33 10.06 -35.04
CA SER A 330 19.96 9.56 -35.26
C SER A 330 19.98 8.24 -36.05
N SER A 331 20.15 7.12 -35.36
CA SER A 331 20.00 5.78 -35.94
C SER A 331 18.58 5.24 -35.73
N ASN A 332 18.04 4.53 -36.72
CA ASN A 332 16.74 3.85 -36.59
C ASN A 332 16.75 2.86 -35.43
N GLY A 333 15.74 2.92 -34.56
CA GLY A 333 15.47 1.85 -33.60
C GLY A 333 15.09 2.31 -32.20
N TRP A 334 14.72 1.31 -31.40
CA TRP A 334 14.29 1.41 -30.01
C TRP A 334 15.42 0.86 -29.14
N ALA A 335 15.86 1.63 -28.14
CA ALA A 335 16.94 1.17 -27.27
C ALA A 335 16.95 1.87 -25.91
N TRP A 336 17.39 1.15 -24.89
CA TRP A 336 17.80 1.74 -23.62
C TRP A 336 19.19 2.35 -23.76
N ASN A 337 19.33 3.62 -23.39
CA ASN A 337 20.57 4.37 -23.56
C ASN A 337 20.99 5.06 -22.27
N ASP A 338 22.30 5.13 -22.05
CA ASP A 338 22.92 5.99 -21.05
C ASP A 338 23.12 7.41 -21.64
N ILE A 339 22.55 8.41 -20.99
CA ILE A 339 22.64 9.82 -21.34
C ILE A 339 23.59 10.51 -20.36
N VAL A 340 24.72 10.96 -20.91
CA VAL A 340 25.72 11.74 -20.19
C VAL A 340 25.30 13.21 -20.16
N ARG A 341 25.54 13.86 -19.01
CA ARG A 341 25.33 15.31 -18.84
C ARG A 341 26.20 16.12 -19.82
N PRO A 342 25.74 17.27 -20.36
CA PRO A 342 26.52 18.12 -21.23
C PRO A 342 27.60 18.83 -20.39
N ALA A 343 28.78 19.02 -20.96
CA ALA A 343 29.92 19.60 -20.24
C ALA A 343 29.69 21.06 -19.73
N ASN A 344 28.63 21.73 -20.19
CA ASN A 344 28.26 23.10 -19.81
C ASN A 344 27.07 23.21 -18.84
N ASP A 345 26.54 22.09 -18.33
CA ASP A 345 25.47 22.12 -17.32
C ASP A 345 26.03 22.48 -15.93
N THR A 346 25.76 23.71 -15.49
CA THR A 346 26.23 24.26 -14.20
C THR A 346 25.25 24.00 -13.04
N SER A 347 24.23 23.16 -13.21
CA SER A 347 23.23 22.93 -12.16
C SER A 347 23.75 22.02 -11.04
N THR A 348 23.39 22.36 -9.80
CA THR A 348 23.89 21.80 -8.53
C THR A 348 23.41 20.37 -8.20
N TYR A 349 22.95 19.61 -9.20
CA TYR A 349 22.49 18.22 -9.02
C TYR A 349 23.65 17.23 -8.90
N ARG A 350 23.37 16.03 -8.37
CA ARG A 350 24.32 14.91 -8.33
C ARG A 350 24.93 14.67 -9.72
N ASN A 351 26.19 14.22 -9.76
CA ASN A 351 26.98 13.96 -10.97
C ASN A 351 26.51 12.73 -11.78
N ASP A 352 25.22 12.37 -11.70
CA ASP A 352 24.73 11.06 -12.12
C ASP A 352 24.36 11.06 -13.61
N HIS A 353 24.71 9.97 -14.30
CA HIS A 353 24.28 9.61 -15.65
C HIS A 353 22.82 9.10 -15.64
N PHE A 354 22.03 9.30 -16.70
CA PHE A 354 20.62 8.87 -16.75
C PHE A 354 20.36 7.77 -17.76
N VAL A 355 19.48 6.84 -17.43
CA VAL A 355 19.02 5.83 -18.38
C VAL A 355 17.67 6.24 -18.96
N ALA A 356 17.58 6.29 -20.28
CA ALA A 356 16.36 6.62 -21.01
C ALA A 356 16.02 5.54 -22.05
N PHE A 357 14.72 5.35 -22.29
CA PHE A 357 14.23 4.63 -23.45
C PHE A 357 14.14 5.59 -24.63
N ARG A 358 14.91 5.34 -25.68
CA ARG A 358 15.01 6.19 -26.87
C ARG A 358 14.13 5.64 -27.98
N LEU A 359 13.34 6.51 -28.61
CA LEU A 359 12.73 6.30 -29.90
C LEU A 359 13.33 7.27 -30.90
N SER A 360 13.96 6.74 -31.95
CA SER A 360 14.63 7.55 -32.97
C SER A 360 13.89 7.53 -34.29
N LEU A 361 13.71 8.71 -34.89
CA LEU A 361 13.20 8.88 -36.23
C LEU A 361 14.27 9.58 -37.10
N PRO A 362 14.85 8.91 -38.11
CA PRO A 362 15.76 9.53 -39.05
C PRO A 362 15.14 10.67 -39.83
N GLY A 363 15.97 11.64 -40.22
CA GLY A 363 15.54 12.85 -40.94
C GLY A 363 14.77 12.60 -42.22
N ASN A 364 15.15 11.57 -42.97
CA ASN A 364 14.46 11.17 -44.20
C ASN A 364 13.07 10.55 -44.00
N LEU A 365 12.71 10.24 -42.76
CA LEU A 365 11.37 9.79 -42.38
C LEU A 365 10.57 10.88 -41.67
N ILE A 366 11.18 12.02 -41.37
CA ILE A 366 10.46 13.20 -40.89
C ILE A 366 9.81 13.86 -42.11
N GLN A 367 8.49 14.02 -42.09
CA GLN A 367 7.75 14.67 -43.17
C GLN A 367 7.34 16.10 -42.82
N PRO A 368 8.20 17.13 -42.92
CA PRO A 368 7.75 18.51 -42.80
C PRO A 368 7.09 18.92 -44.13
N ALA A 369 5.77 18.78 -44.24
CA ALA A 369 5.09 19.12 -45.50
C ALA A 369 4.79 20.62 -45.65
N THR A 370 4.79 21.41 -44.56
CA THR A 370 4.61 22.88 -44.60
C THR A 370 5.22 23.55 -43.37
N THR A 371 5.53 24.84 -43.46
CA THR A 371 6.07 25.71 -42.39
C THR A 371 5.11 25.97 -41.21
N THR A 372 4.05 25.16 -41.06
CA THR A 372 2.93 25.44 -40.13
C THR A 372 2.66 24.34 -39.09
N GLN A 373 3.39 23.22 -39.11
CA GLN A 373 3.15 22.04 -38.26
C GLN A 373 4.39 21.63 -37.45
N ASN A 374 4.18 21.02 -36.28
CA ASN A 374 5.22 20.47 -35.41
C ASN A 374 5.23 18.93 -35.42
N PRO A 375 6.40 18.28 -35.28
CA PRO A 375 6.48 16.83 -35.10
C PRO A 375 5.91 16.44 -33.73
N VAL A 376 5.15 15.34 -33.67
CA VAL A 376 4.58 14.79 -32.43
C VAL A 376 4.89 13.32 -32.27
N LEU A 377 5.07 12.89 -31.01
CA LEU A 377 5.09 11.48 -30.64
C LEU A 377 3.66 11.05 -30.30
N ILE A 378 3.14 10.06 -31.00
CA ILE A 378 1.77 9.55 -30.87
C ILE A 378 1.82 8.23 -30.12
N LEU A 379 1.33 8.20 -28.89
CA LEU A 379 1.12 6.98 -28.12
C LEU A 379 -0.27 6.44 -28.41
N GLN A 380 -0.36 5.27 -29.04
CA GLN A 380 -1.65 4.65 -29.38
C GLN A 380 -2.32 4.04 -28.14
N PRO A 381 -3.66 3.86 -28.15
CA PRO A 381 -4.39 3.20 -27.08
C PRO A 381 -3.75 1.86 -26.69
N GLY A 382 -3.45 1.72 -25.39
CA GLY A 382 -2.79 0.53 -24.84
C GLY A 382 -1.28 0.64 -24.70
N PHE A 383 -0.67 1.78 -25.06
CA PHE A 383 0.70 2.08 -24.67
C PHE A 383 0.85 2.04 -23.14
N GLN A 384 1.86 1.33 -22.65
CA GLN A 384 2.08 1.11 -21.22
C GLN A 384 3.56 0.98 -20.91
N VAL A 385 3.98 1.60 -19.81
CA VAL A 385 5.26 1.32 -19.16
C VAL A 385 4.95 0.65 -17.83
N SER A 386 5.60 -0.47 -17.55
CA SER A 386 5.41 -1.24 -16.32
C SER A 386 6.73 -1.70 -15.72
N LEU A 387 6.75 -1.85 -14.40
CA LEU A 387 7.76 -2.65 -13.72
C LEU A 387 7.24 -4.07 -13.57
N GLU A 388 8.09 -5.01 -13.96
CA GLU A 388 7.87 -6.44 -13.82
C GLU A 388 8.83 -7.03 -12.80
N TYR A 389 8.38 -8.06 -12.08
CA TYR A 389 9.21 -8.88 -11.23
C TYR A 389 9.39 -10.26 -11.85
N GLN A 390 10.53 -10.89 -11.62
CA GLN A 390 10.75 -12.27 -12.00
C GLN A 390 10.15 -13.21 -10.95
N SER A 391 9.28 -14.10 -11.39
CA SER A 391 8.71 -15.18 -10.58
C SER A 391 9.73 -16.27 -10.31
N PRO A 392 9.46 -17.17 -9.34
CA PRO A 392 10.31 -18.32 -9.07
C PRO A 392 10.50 -19.21 -10.30
N ASN A 393 9.47 -19.39 -11.13
CA ASN A 393 9.56 -20.18 -12.36
C ASN A 393 10.10 -19.37 -13.56
N LEU A 394 10.86 -18.30 -13.28
CA LEU A 394 11.55 -17.45 -14.25
C LEU A 394 10.64 -16.71 -15.23
N GLN A 395 9.35 -16.62 -14.93
CA GLN A 395 8.40 -15.81 -15.69
C GLN A 395 8.42 -14.37 -15.21
N TRP A 396 7.99 -13.43 -16.05
CA TRP A 396 7.95 -12.02 -15.69
C TRP A 396 6.52 -11.54 -15.64
N TYR A 397 6.14 -10.88 -14.53
CA TYR A 397 4.80 -10.32 -14.37
C TYR A 397 4.84 -8.87 -13.91
N PRO A 398 3.94 -8.02 -14.42
CA PRO A 398 3.89 -6.63 -14.03
C PRO A 398 3.31 -6.46 -12.62
N TYR A 399 3.86 -5.52 -11.86
CA TYR A 399 3.35 -5.17 -10.53
C TYR A 399 3.17 -3.67 -10.30
N SER A 400 3.88 -2.82 -11.05
CA SER A 400 3.68 -1.38 -11.07
C SER A 400 3.46 -0.94 -12.52
N PHE A 401 2.47 -0.07 -12.72
CA PHE A 401 2.08 0.43 -14.04
C PHE A 401 2.31 1.93 -14.09
N LEU A 402 2.46 2.53 -15.28
CA LEU A 402 2.47 4.00 -15.43
C LEU A 402 1.07 4.60 -15.35
N GLN A 403 0.09 3.85 -15.84
CA GLN A 403 -1.32 4.20 -15.72
C GLN A 403 -2.16 2.93 -15.56
N GLY A 404 -3.20 3.00 -14.74
CA GLY A 404 -4.19 1.92 -14.61
C GLY A 404 -3.61 0.64 -13.98
N ASN A 405 -3.86 -0.48 -14.64
CA ASN A 405 -3.53 -1.83 -14.15
C ASN A 405 -3.05 -2.75 -15.31
N ASN A 406 -3.09 -4.06 -15.09
CA ASN A 406 -2.67 -5.07 -16.05
C ASN A 406 -3.55 -5.18 -17.31
N ALA A 407 -4.75 -4.60 -17.31
CA ALA A 407 -5.67 -4.63 -18.46
C ALA A 407 -5.43 -3.45 -19.42
N THR A 408 -4.31 -3.47 -20.15
CA THR A 408 -3.86 -2.37 -21.02
C THR A 408 -4.87 -1.96 -22.09
N THR A 409 -5.71 -2.89 -22.55
CA THR A 409 -6.81 -2.65 -23.49
C THR A 409 -7.98 -1.87 -22.92
N THR A 410 -8.01 -1.60 -21.60
CA THR A 410 -9.10 -0.86 -20.95
C THR A 410 -8.61 0.18 -19.94
N THR A 411 -7.31 0.22 -19.62
CA THR A 411 -6.75 1.06 -18.55
C THR A 411 -5.38 1.70 -18.88
N GLY A 412 -4.85 1.49 -20.08
CA GLY A 412 -3.56 2.06 -20.55
C GLY A 412 -3.65 3.50 -21.07
N ILE A 413 -2.50 4.07 -21.46
CA ILE A 413 -2.44 5.40 -22.08
C ILE A 413 -3.27 5.39 -23.38
N GLY A 414 -4.08 6.41 -23.58
CA GLY A 414 -5.02 6.51 -24.71
C GLY A 414 -6.35 5.77 -24.52
N TYR A 415 -6.53 5.05 -23.41
CA TYR A 415 -7.79 4.35 -23.06
C TYR A 415 -8.60 5.07 -21.97
N LEU A 416 -8.42 6.41 -21.87
CA LEU A 416 -9.16 7.27 -20.94
C LEU A 416 -10.68 7.26 -21.18
N ILE A 417 -11.14 6.87 -22.37
CA ILE A 417 -12.56 6.72 -22.71
C ILE A 417 -12.77 5.33 -23.32
N PRO A 418 -13.33 4.35 -22.59
CA PRO A 418 -13.55 3.00 -23.11
C PRO A 418 -14.44 2.96 -24.36
N ALA A 419 -15.36 3.92 -24.49
CA ALA A 419 -16.28 4.02 -25.64
C ALA A 419 -15.64 4.64 -26.90
N SER A 420 -14.49 5.29 -26.79
CA SER A 420 -13.79 5.95 -27.91
C SER A 420 -12.30 6.11 -27.56
N PRO A 421 -11.49 5.05 -27.66
CA PRO A 421 -10.06 5.13 -27.39
C PRO A 421 -9.39 6.10 -28.37
N THR A 422 -8.56 7.01 -27.86
CA THR A 422 -7.90 8.06 -28.66
C THR A 422 -6.39 7.99 -28.50
N ASN A 423 -5.67 8.34 -29.56
CA ASN A 423 -4.23 8.51 -29.47
C ASN A 423 -3.88 9.65 -28.49
N LEU A 424 -2.79 9.46 -27.75
CA LEU A 424 -2.17 10.53 -26.98
C LEU A 424 -1.01 11.12 -27.78
N ASP A 425 -1.26 12.29 -28.36
CA ASP A 425 -0.24 13.05 -29.07
C ASP A 425 0.58 13.88 -28.07
N LEU A 426 1.90 13.78 -28.14
CA LEU A 426 2.84 14.50 -27.30
C LEU A 426 3.58 15.55 -28.13
N ALA A 427 3.36 16.83 -27.79
CA ALA A 427 4.09 17.98 -28.33
C ALA A 427 4.74 18.77 -27.16
N THR A 428 6.00 19.16 -27.29
CA THR A 428 6.74 19.85 -26.21
C THR A 428 7.85 20.74 -26.75
N SER A 429 8.38 21.64 -25.92
CA SER A 429 9.61 22.34 -26.25
C SER A 429 10.80 21.37 -26.25
N PHE A 430 11.84 21.75 -26.98
CA PHE A 430 13.08 20.98 -27.11
C PHE A 430 13.94 21.03 -25.84
N SER A 431 14.70 19.96 -25.60
CA SER A 431 15.70 19.93 -24.53
C SER A 431 16.89 20.86 -24.79
N GLN A 432 17.55 21.35 -23.73
CA GLN A 432 18.89 21.96 -23.87
C GLN A 432 19.93 20.95 -24.38
N TYR A 433 19.70 19.65 -24.14
CA TYR A 433 20.46 18.55 -24.70
C TYR A 433 20.19 18.50 -26.21
N GLY A 434 21.16 18.95 -27.02
CA GLY A 434 21.01 19.07 -28.48
C GLY A 434 21.00 20.51 -29.00
N LYS A 435 21.17 21.53 -28.14
CA LYS A 435 21.41 22.92 -28.57
C LYS A 435 22.89 23.11 -28.92
N PRO A 436 23.27 23.32 -30.20
CA PRO A 436 24.63 23.72 -30.53
C PRO A 436 24.92 25.12 -29.99
N ALA A 437 26.17 25.36 -29.59
CA ALA A 437 26.62 26.69 -29.24
C ALA A 437 26.39 27.65 -30.43
N GLY A 438 25.66 28.75 -30.20
CA GLY A 438 25.40 29.79 -31.21
C GLY A 438 24.06 29.72 -31.95
N TYR A 439 23.23 28.68 -31.77
CA TYR A 439 21.90 28.61 -32.40
C TYR A 439 20.79 29.05 -31.44
N THR A 440 19.82 29.81 -31.96
CA THR A 440 18.69 30.36 -31.18
C THR A 440 17.45 29.46 -31.16
N ASN A 441 17.23 28.64 -32.20
CA ASN A 441 16.05 27.77 -32.37
C ASN A 441 16.42 26.32 -32.81
N PRO A 442 15.61 25.30 -32.45
CA PRO A 442 15.79 23.93 -32.94
C PRO A 442 15.39 23.85 -34.42
N THR A 443 16.21 23.18 -35.24
CA THR A 443 15.97 23.07 -36.69
C THR A 443 15.95 21.60 -37.11
N ILE A 444 15.05 21.24 -38.04
CA ILE A 444 14.97 19.92 -38.69
C ILE A 444 15.46 20.10 -40.11
N VAL A 445 16.37 19.25 -40.57
CA VAL A 445 16.75 19.21 -41.98
C VAL A 445 15.70 18.38 -42.71
N ASP A 446 14.91 19.02 -43.58
CA ASP A 446 13.99 18.31 -44.45
C ASP A 446 14.79 17.51 -45.48
N SER A 447 14.52 16.21 -45.60
CA SER A 447 15.16 15.38 -46.63
C SER A 447 14.80 15.75 -48.06
N SER A 448 13.72 16.50 -48.28
CA SER A 448 13.37 17.07 -49.59
C SER A 448 14.23 18.28 -49.96
N ASN A 449 14.90 18.90 -48.97
CA ASN A 449 15.86 19.98 -49.17
C ASN A 449 16.99 19.94 -48.09
N PRO A 450 18.07 19.18 -48.32
CA PRO A 450 19.14 18.97 -47.34
C PRO A 450 19.98 20.23 -47.04
N THR A 451 19.68 21.35 -47.70
CA THR A 451 20.40 22.62 -47.54
C THR A 451 19.66 23.65 -46.69
N THR A 452 18.38 23.41 -46.35
CA THR A 452 17.57 24.32 -45.52
C THR A 452 17.04 23.59 -44.28
N ALA A 453 17.53 23.99 -43.11
CA ALA A 453 17.01 23.54 -41.84
C ALA A 453 15.72 24.33 -41.50
N THR A 454 14.58 23.64 -41.38
CA THR A 454 13.30 24.25 -41.00
C THR A 454 13.21 24.33 -39.49
N SER A 455 13.06 25.54 -38.93
CA SER A 455 12.88 25.74 -37.49
C SER A 455 11.59 25.07 -37.01
N TRP A 456 11.60 24.44 -35.82
CA TRP A 456 10.34 24.09 -35.15
C TRP A 456 9.56 25.39 -34.89
N LYS A 457 8.25 25.40 -35.14
CA LYS A 457 7.41 26.57 -34.92
C LYS A 457 6.81 26.49 -33.52
N ILE A 458 7.55 26.95 -32.52
CA ILE A 458 7.15 26.89 -31.11
C ILE A 458 6.92 28.33 -30.60
N ALA A 459 5.69 28.65 -30.15
CA ALA A 459 5.39 29.97 -29.57
C ALA A 459 5.49 30.01 -28.03
N ALA A 460 5.20 28.89 -27.34
CA ALA A 460 5.60 28.58 -25.95
C ALA A 460 4.98 27.23 -25.55
N LEU A 461 5.72 26.13 -25.60
CA LEU A 461 5.25 24.84 -25.04
C LEU A 461 5.97 24.58 -23.71
N ALA A 462 5.39 23.74 -22.85
CA ALA A 462 6.02 23.35 -21.59
C ALA A 462 7.41 22.70 -21.83
N ALA A 463 8.34 22.87 -20.87
CA ALA A 463 9.74 22.44 -21.00
C ALA A 463 9.91 20.92 -21.22
N ALA A 464 9.00 20.10 -20.69
CA ALA A 464 8.87 18.67 -20.94
C ALA A 464 7.54 18.14 -20.35
N PRO A 465 6.73 17.36 -21.08
CA PRO A 465 5.55 16.69 -20.54
C PRO A 465 5.97 15.57 -19.58
N MET A 466 5.20 15.40 -18.51
CA MET A 466 5.45 14.38 -17.51
C MET A 466 4.16 13.61 -17.22
N LEU A 467 4.22 12.30 -17.42
CA LEU A 467 3.16 11.40 -16.95
C LEU A 467 3.50 11.05 -15.51
N ALA A 468 2.75 11.53 -14.53
CA ALA A 468 3.09 11.35 -13.12
C ALA A 468 1.91 10.82 -12.33
N LYS A 469 2.16 9.82 -11.50
CA LYS A 469 1.14 9.30 -10.59
C LYS A 469 1.05 10.15 -9.33
N ALA A 470 -0.17 10.29 -8.84
CA ALA A 470 -0.38 10.81 -7.49
C ALA A 470 0.34 9.89 -6.50
N ASP A 471 0.08 8.59 -6.50
CA ASP A 471 0.87 7.57 -5.76
C ASP A 471 1.00 6.32 -6.65
N PRO A 472 2.21 5.80 -6.89
CA PRO A 472 2.41 4.68 -7.79
C PRO A 472 1.90 3.32 -7.28
N ARG A 473 1.46 3.26 -6.03
CA ARG A 473 0.75 2.10 -5.43
C ARG A 473 -0.76 2.18 -5.62
N SER A 474 -1.27 3.37 -5.95
CA SER A 474 -2.69 3.60 -6.18
C SER A 474 -3.08 3.15 -7.59
N ILE A 475 -4.22 2.46 -7.67
CA ILE A 475 -4.92 2.22 -8.94
C ILE A 475 -5.92 3.33 -9.27
N ARG A 476 -6.16 4.26 -8.33
CA ARG A 476 -6.98 5.47 -8.53
C ARG A 476 -6.13 6.70 -8.75
N TYR A 477 -6.69 7.71 -9.42
CA TYR A 477 -6.10 9.06 -9.44
C TYR A 477 -4.64 9.14 -10.00
N ASN A 478 -4.27 8.23 -10.93
CA ASN A 478 -3.17 8.41 -11.89
C ASN A 478 -3.30 9.68 -12.76
N SER A 479 -2.54 10.74 -12.47
CA SER A 479 -2.57 12.01 -13.21
C SER A 479 -1.73 11.99 -14.51
N MET A 480 -2.08 12.85 -15.46
CA MET A 480 -1.22 13.25 -16.58
C MET A 480 -0.97 14.75 -16.46
N ILE A 481 0.28 15.20 -16.36
CA ILE A 481 0.61 16.61 -16.08
C ILE A 481 1.42 17.20 -17.25
N GLY A 482 0.98 18.33 -17.80
CA GLY A 482 1.74 19.10 -18.79
C GLY A 482 1.79 18.49 -20.19
N VAL A 483 0.84 17.62 -20.54
CA VAL A 483 0.75 17.02 -21.88
C VAL A 483 -0.01 17.94 -22.84
N ILE A 484 0.38 18.01 -24.11
CA ILE A 484 -0.29 18.82 -25.14
C ILE A 484 -0.78 17.88 -26.24
N SER A 485 -2.09 17.62 -26.31
CA SER A 485 -2.73 16.83 -27.38
C SER A 485 -3.25 17.75 -28.48
N ALA A 486 -2.99 17.36 -29.72
CA ALA A 486 -3.38 18.09 -30.91
C ALA A 486 -4.89 18.09 -31.17
N ALA A 487 -5.65 17.17 -30.55
CA ALA A 487 -7.09 17.10 -30.73
C ALA A 487 -7.87 18.25 -30.05
N ALA A 488 -7.26 18.97 -29.11
CA ALA A 488 -7.96 19.94 -28.24
C ALA A 488 -7.57 21.42 -28.44
N ASN A 489 -6.68 21.77 -29.38
CA ASN A 489 -6.19 23.15 -29.59
C ASN A 489 -5.77 23.91 -28.31
N SER A 490 -5.44 23.19 -27.24
CA SER A 490 -5.22 23.74 -25.90
C SER A 490 -4.00 23.12 -25.25
N ALA A 491 -3.01 23.94 -24.88
CA ALA A 491 -1.91 23.51 -24.02
C ALA A 491 -2.39 23.49 -22.57
N GLY A 492 -2.72 22.30 -22.07
CA GLY A 492 -3.24 22.11 -20.72
C GLY A 492 -3.35 20.63 -20.41
N ILE A 493 -3.44 20.32 -19.12
CA ILE A 493 -3.73 18.97 -18.59
C ILE A 493 -4.85 18.34 -19.43
N ILE A 494 -4.52 17.42 -20.35
CA ILE A 494 -5.47 16.86 -21.33
C ILE A 494 -6.58 16.07 -20.63
N ALA A 495 -6.25 15.51 -19.47
CA ALA A 495 -7.21 14.96 -18.53
C ALA A 495 -6.59 15.02 -17.14
N SER A 496 -7.17 15.83 -16.27
CA SER A 496 -7.10 15.51 -14.84
C SER A 496 -8.16 14.45 -14.66
N ILE A 497 -7.84 13.30 -14.10
CA ILE A 497 -8.86 12.26 -13.87
C ILE A 497 -9.76 12.57 -12.67
N TRP A 498 -9.98 13.86 -12.42
CA TRP A 498 -11.02 14.35 -11.54
C TRP A 498 -12.29 14.62 -12.40
N PRO A 499 -13.51 14.35 -11.88
CA PRO A 499 -14.76 14.47 -12.64
C PRO A 499 -14.97 15.81 -13.37
N SER A 500 -15.79 15.82 -14.43
CA SER A 500 -16.08 16.96 -15.34
C SER A 500 -16.52 18.27 -14.69
N ALA A 501 -16.93 18.28 -13.42
CA ALA A 501 -17.19 19.51 -12.66
C ALA A 501 -15.90 20.30 -12.30
N TYR A 502 -14.71 19.73 -12.55
CA TYR A 502 -13.41 20.30 -12.17
C TYR A 502 -12.58 20.72 -13.39
N ALA A 503 -12.91 21.88 -13.98
CA ALA A 503 -12.08 22.52 -15.03
C ALA A 503 -10.72 23.02 -14.50
N THR A 504 -10.52 23.00 -13.17
CA THR A 504 -9.24 23.21 -12.47
C THR A 504 -9.12 22.18 -11.33
N PRO A 505 -7.92 21.62 -11.05
CA PRO A 505 -7.73 20.61 -10.00
C PRO A 505 -8.13 21.19 -8.63
N PRO A 506 -9.01 20.54 -7.84
CA PRO A 506 -9.35 21.04 -6.51
C PRO A 506 -8.17 20.84 -5.54
N PRO A 507 -7.95 21.79 -4.60
CA PRO A 507 -7.07 21.56 -3.47
C PRO A 507 -7.69 20.47 -2.60
N MET A 508 -6.98 19.36 -2.45
CA MET A 508 -7.37 18.33 -1.51
C MET A 508 -6.90 18.82 -0.11
N LEU A 509 -7.80 18.94 0.86
CA LEU A 509 -7.58 19.01 2.33
C LEU A 509 -8.89 18.54 3.00
N PRO A 510 -8.83 17.93 4.20
CA PRO A 510 -9.97 17.28 4.80
C PRO A 510 -10.80 18.29 5.59
N SER A 511 -11.90 18.79 5.03
CA SER A 511 -13.08 19.14 5.83
C SER A 511 -14.31 19.41 4.97
N ALA A 512 -15.45 18.98 5.52
CA ALA A 512 -16.85 19.24 5.16
C ALA A 512 -17.18 19.53 3.68
N PHE A 513 -17.85 18.57 3.03
CA PHE A 513 -18.79 18.91 1.97
C PHE A 513 -19.85 19.91 2.51
N PRO A 514 -20.23 21.01 1.80
CA PRO A 514 -19.73 21.52 0.52
C PRO A 514 -19.24 23.01 0.52
N ILE A 515 -18.68 23.45 -0.64
CA ILE A 515 -18.53 24.83 -1.20
C ILE A 515 -17.30 25.68 -0.68
N PRO A 516 -16.84 26.84 -1.28
CA PRO A 516 -16.55 27.34 -2.65
C PRO A 516 -15.08 27.83 -2.89
N THR A 517 -14.61 27.87 -4.15
CA THR A 517 -13.55 28.75 -4.76
C THR A 517 -12.02 28.50 -4.54
N PRO A 518 -11.15 28.81 -5.55
CA PRO A 518 -9.95 28.01 -5.84
C PRO A 518 -8.59 28.76 -5.87
N THR A 519 -7.51 28.07 -5.46
CA THR A 519 -6.13 28.30 -5.94
C THR A 519 -5.43 26.94 -6.20
N PRO A 520 -4.95 26.65 -7.43
CA PRO A 520 -4.39 25.33 -7.77
C PRO A 520 -2.88 25.26 -7.55
N ASN A 521 -2.38 24.26 -6.79
CA ASN A 521 -0.96 23.90 -6.73
C ASN A 521 -0.78 22.37 -6.89
N PRO A 522 -0.18 21.88 -7.99
CA PRO A 522 -0.09 20.46 -8.33
C PRO A 522 1.20 19.80 -7.79
N ASN A 523 1.49 19.96 -6.50
CA ASN A 523 2.68 19.33 -5.89
C ASN A 523 2.30 17.97 -5.27
N PRO A 524 2.93 16.83 -5.64
CA PRO A 524 2.84 15.56 -4.90
C PRO A 524 3.11 15.72 -3.40
N ALA A 525 3.93 16.70 -3.02
CA ALA A 525 4.18 17.08 -1.63
C ALA A 525 2.97 17.71 -0.91
N ILE A 526 1.98 18.23 -1.62
CA ILE A 526 0.72 18.69 -1.01
C ILE A 526 -0.16 17.47 -0.76
N TYR A 527 -0.25 16.51 -1.69
CA TYR A 527 -1.07 15.30 -1.49
C TYR A 527 -0.55 14.38 -0.39
N SER A 528 0.73 14.47 -0.06
CA SER A 528 1.27 13.80 1.09
C SER A 528 1.04 14.49 2.43
N GLN A 529 0.84 15.82 2.42
CA GLN A 529 0.34 16.57 3.58
C GLN A 529 -1.11 16.18 3.92
N LEU A 530 -1.77 15.45 3.01
CA LEU A 530 -3.13 14.89 3.10
C LEU A 530 -3.17 13.38 3.21
N GLY A 531 -2.02 12.75 2.99
CA GLY A 531 -1.86 11.34 3.25
C GLY A 531 -2.07 11.14 4.74
N ASP A 532 -2.78 10.08 5.08
CA ASP A 532 -3.13 9.73 6.45
C ASP A 532 -1.89 9.66 7.39
N ASN A 533 -0.68 9.51 6.85
CA ASN A 533 0.54 9.23 7.59
C ASN A 533 1.33 10.44 8.12
N GLY A 534 1.02 11.70 7.75
CA GLY A 534 1.86 12.86 8.08
C GLY A 534 1.16 14.04 8.78
N PRO A 535 1.85 14.77 9.69
CA PRO A 535 1.44 16.11 10.10
C PRO A 535 1.47 17.08 8.91
N ALA A 536 0.66 18.15 8.95
CA ALA A 536 0.63 19.17 7.90
C ALA A 536 2.04 19.73 7.64
N GLY A 537 2.51 19.66 6.39
CA GLY A 537 3.81 20.19 5.95
C GLY A 537 4.83 19.17 5.39
N SER A 538 4.67 17.87 5.64
CA SER A 538 5.68 16.85 5.26
C SER A 538 5.56 16.29 3.83
N ASN A 539 6.69 16.11 3.14
CA ASN A 539 6.81 15.54 1.78
C ASN A 539 7.50 14.14 1.79
N PRO A 540 6.80 13.01 1.60
CA PRO A 540 7.33 11.65 1.53
C PRO A 540 8.13 11.40 0.25
N TYR A 541 8.11 12.33 -0.72
CA TYR A 541 9.01 12.35 -1.88
C TYR A 541 10.29 13.16 -1.65
N GLY A 542 10.38 13.92 -0.54
CA GLY A 542 11.54 14.77 -0.31
C GLY A 542 12.82 13.95 -0.16
N GLU A 543 13.81 14.31 -0.95
CA GLU A 543 15.11 13.65 -1.05
C GLU A 543 16.24 14.40 -0.34
N ALA A 544 15.96 15.52 0.33
CA ALA A 544 16.98 16.20 1.11
C ALA A 544 17.51 15.22 2.17
N ALA A 545 18.73 14.74 1.97
CA ALA A 545 19.50 14.13 3.03
C ALA A 545 19.44 15.10 4.21
N PRO A 546 19.09 14.64 5.42
CA PRO A 546 19.01 15.55 6.54
C PRO A 546 20.37 16.23 6.67
N ALA A 547 20.40 17.55 6.84
CA ALA A 547 21.65 18.29 7.03
C ALA A 547 22.45 17.76 8.25
N SER A 548 21.76 17.02 9.13
CA SER A 548 22.28 16.22 10.24
C SER A 548 21.23 15.15 10.60
N GLU A 549 21.63 13.92 10.96
CA GLU A 549 20.73 12.83 11.42
C GLU A 549 19.87 13.21 12.66
N THR A 550 20.13 14.36 13.28
CA THR A 550 19.33 14.94 14.37
C THR A 550 18.19 15.86 13.93
N ASP A 551 18.07 16.16 12.64
CA ASP A 551 17.08 17.10 12.12
C ASP A 551 15.76 16.38 11.74
N PHE A 552 14.86 16.27 12.73
CA PHE A 552 13.52 15.69 12.57
C PHE A 552 12.58 16.50 11.65
N THR A 553 13.07 17.56 10.99
CA THR A 553 12.27 18.42 10.10
C THR A 553 12.21 17.94 8.65
N HIS A 554 13.02 16.95 8.23
CA HIS A 554 13.02 16.43 6.85
C HIS A 554 12.49 14.98 6.73
N ASN A 555 11.24 14.88 6.25
CA ASN A 555 10.67 13.90 5.30
C ASN A 555 10.79 12.37 5.47
N ASP A 556 11.52 11.84 6.45
CA ASP A 556 11.46 10.42 6.80
C ASP A 556 10.15 10.05 7.52
N PRO A 557 9.72 10.65 8.67
CA PRO A 557 8.70 10.15 9.62
C PRO A 557 7.29 9.86 9.06
N VAL A 558 7.04 10.12 7.78
CA VAL A 558 5.76 9.93 7.08
C VAL A 558 5.77 8.85 5.97
N ARG A 559 6.95 8.31 5.60
CA ARG A 559 7.06 7.25 4.59
C ARG A 559 6.34 5.95 5.01
N PRO A 560 5.73 5.21 4.08
CA PRO A 560 5.20 3.87 4.33
C PRO A 560 6.20 2.92 4.99
N VAL A 561 5.68 1.99 5.79
CA VAL A 561 6.46 0.94 6.46
C VAL A 561 6.04 -0.41 5.89
N MET A 562 7.01 -1.23 5.51
CA MET A 562 6.78 -2.64 5.17
C MET A 562 7.29 -3.52 6.31
N LEU A 563 6.44 -4.38 6.85
CA LEU A 563 6.79 -5.24 7.98
C LEU A 563 7.58 -6.47 7.55
N ASN A 564 7.20 -7.08 6.41
CA ASN A 564 7.73 -8.36 5.93
C ASN A 564 7.75 -9.45 7.03
N ARG A 565 6.71 -9.49 7.87
CA ARG A 565 6.58 -10.45 8.96
C ARG A 565 5.13 -10.67 9.34
N PRO A 566 4.79 -11.82 9.94
CA PRO A 566 3.45 -12.04 10.45
C PRO A 566 3.00 -10.92 11.39
N LEU A 567 1.74 -10.52 11.26
CA LEU A 567 1.16 -9.44 12.06
C LEU A 567 1.09 -9.88 13.53
N ARG A 568 1.59 -9.05 14.43
CA ARG A 568 1.59 -9.25 15.89
C ARG A 568 0.33 -8.70 16.54
N SER A 569 -0.27 -7.67 15.94
CA SER A 569 -1.53 -7.07 16.37
C SER A 569 -2.41 -6.71 15.18
N VAL A 570 -3.73 -6.69 15.38
CA VAL A 570 -4.68 -6.21 14.37
C VAL A 570 -4.42 -4.73 14.03
N GLY A 571 -3.93 -3.94 14.98
CA GLY A 571 -3.53 -2.56 14.72
C GLY A 571 -2.40 -2.41 13.70
N GLU A 572 -1.62 -3.46 13.43
CA GLU A 572 -0.59 -3.43 12.38
C GLU A 572 -1.18 -3.45 10.96
N MET A 573 -2.47 -3.77 10.80
CA MET A 573 -3.17 -3.59 9.52
C MET A 573 -3.13 -2.13 9.06
N GLY A 574 -2.95 -1.17 9.98
CA GLY A 574 -2.82 0.26 9.67
C GLY A 574 -1.57 0.63 8.86
N TYR A 575 -0.62 -0.31 8.70
CA TYR A 575 0.52 -0.17 7.79
C TYR A 575 0.20 -0.56 6.35
N ALA A 576 -0.86 -1.35 6.11
CA ALA A 576 -1.22 -1.78 4.76
C ALA A 576 -1.81 -0.62 3.95
N PHE A 577 -1.37 -0.50 2.69
CA PHE A 577 -1.94 0.47 1.76
C PHE A 577 -3.43 0.16 1.54
N ARG A 578 -4.25 1.22 1.58
CA ARG A 578 -5.69 1.11 1.44
C ARG A 578 -6.03 0.94 -0.03
N ASP A 579 -5.99 2.01 -0.82
CA ASP A 579 -6.42 2.01 -2.21
C ASP A 579 -6.27 3.40 -2.86
N GLN A 580 -6.37 4.43 -2.02
CA GLN A 580 -6.20 5.84 -2.39
C GLN A 580 -4.74 6.29 -2.25
N PRO A 581 -4.30 7.29 -3.04
CA PRO A 581 -2.96 7.83 -2.94
C PRO A 581 -2.57 8.20 -1.51
N PHE A 582 -1.43 7.69 -1.06
CA PHE A 582 -0.84 7.93 0.27
C PHE A 582 -1.69 7.52 1.47
N ARG A 583 -2.72 6.70 1.29
CA ARG A 583 -3.55 6.22 2.40
C ARG A 583 -3.24 4.79 2.76
N THR A 584 -3.09 4.57 4.05
CA THR A 584 -3.13 3.23 4.65
C THR A 584 -4.44 3.05 5.39
N LEU A 585 -4.79 1.81 5.74
CA LEU A 585 -5.92 1.57 6.63
C LEU A 585 -5.80 2.41 7.91
N SER A 586 -6.90 2.94 8.41
CA SER A 586 -6.87 3.93 9.50
C SER A 586 -7.60 3.47 10.76
N PHE A 587 -6.93 3.58 11.91
CA PHE A 587 -7.46 3.27 13.24
C PHE A 587 -7.30 4.44 14.21
N SER A 588 -7.17 5.66 13.68
CA SER A 588 -6.85 6.85 14.47
C SER A 588 -7.73 8.07 14.16
N SER A 589 -8.80 7.91 13.39
CA SER A 589 -9.83 8.94 13.19
C SER A 589 -11.21 8.33 13.35
N ALA A 590 -12.15 9.05 13.96
CA ALA A 590 -13.56 8.68 14.04
C ALA A 590 -14.23 8.64 12.65
N SER A 591 -13.69 9.39 11.68
CA SER A 591 -14.14 9.35 10.30
C SER A 591 -13.55 8.18 9.51
N SER A 592 -12.69 7.36 10.14
CA SER A 592 -12.09 6.21 9.47
C SER A 592 -13.16 5.20 9.05
N PRO A 593 -13.19 4.84 7.76
CA PRO A 593 -14.06 3.76 7.28
C PRO A 593 -13.56 2.36 7.66
N ASP A 594 -12.38 2.23 8.25
CA ASP A 594 -11.70 0.94 8.44
C ASP A 594 -11.76 0.44 9.89
N ALA A 595 -12.30 1.23 10.83
CA ALA A 595 -12.29 0.91 12.26
C ALA A 595 -12.98 -0.43 12.60
N GLY A 596 -13.97 -0.85 11.80
CA GLY A 596 -14.65 -2.13 11.96
C GLY A 596 -13.75 -3.36 11.83
N LEU A 597 -12.56 -3.22 11.22
CA LEU A 597 -11.59 -4.31 11.11
C LEU A 597 -11.05 -4.77 12.48
N LEU A 598 -10.99 -3.87 13.48
CA LEU A 598 -10.57 -4.22 14.85
C LEU A 598 -11.52 -5.26 15.51
N ASP A 599 -12.79 -5.27 15.11
CA ASP A 599 -13.79 -6.19 15.65
C ASP A 599 -13.81 -7.55 14.94
N LEU A 600 -13.36 -7.63 13.68
CA LEU A 600 -13.49 -8.82 12.82
C LEU A 600 -12.25 -9.72 12.78
N PHE A 601 -11.07 -9.17 13.08
CA PHE A 601 -9.80 -9.86 12.94
C PHE A 601 -9.11 -10.12 14.28
N SER A 602 -8.19 -11.10 14.30
CA SER A 602 -7.37 -11.43 15.46
C SER A 602 -6.02 -12.01 15.04
N THR A 603 -4.97 -11.80 15.82
CA THR A 603 -3.65 -12.44 15.59
C THR A 603 -3.46 -13.71 16.40
N ASN A 604 -4.40 -14.03 17.30
CA ASN A 604 -4.34 -15.17 18.21
C ASN A 604 -5.53 -16.12 18.01
N ASN A 605 -5.26 -17.42 18.04
CA ASN A 605 -6.31 -18.43 17.95
C ASN A 605 -6.83 -18.81 19.34
N TYR A 606 -7.86 -18.10 19.80
CA TYR A 606 -8.46 -18.40 21.11
C TYR A 606 -9.32 -19.67 21.06
N SER A 607 -9.18 -20.50 22.09
CA SER A 607 -9.96 -21.73 22.26
C SER A 607 -11.44 -21.45 22.48
N ASP A 608 -11.78 -20.41 23.27
CA ASP A 608 -13.17 -20.05 23.55
C ASP A 608 -13.87 -19.49 22.30
N SER A 609 -14.95 -20.16 21.91
CA SER A 609 -15.82 -19.80 20.79
C SER A 609 -16.58 -18.48 20.96
N SER A 610 -16.75 -17.99 22.18
CA SER A 610 -17.42 -16.72 22.47
C SER A 610 -16.53 -15.49 22.29
N GLY A 611 -15.21 -15.67 22.11
CA GLY A 611 -14.23 -14.59 21.99
C GLY A 611 -14.01 -13.76 23.27
N MET A 612 -14.79 -14.02 24.33
CA MET A 612 -14.63 -13.45 25.67
C MET A 612 -13.68 -14.35 26.47
N ARG A 613 -12.68 -13.77 27.14
CA ARG A 613 -11.72 -14.53 27.96
C ARG A 613 -11.29 -13.73 29.19
N GLY A 614 -10.91 -14.42 30.27
CA GLY A 614 -10.31 -13.82 31.45
C GLY A 614 -8.90 -13.26 31.18
N GLY A 615 -8.41 -12.38 32.05
CA GLY A 615 -7.06 -11.80 31.95
C GLY A 615 -6.87 -10.79 30.80
N VAL A 616 -7.95 -10.10 30.38
CA VAL A 616 -7.95 -9.10 29.31
C VAL A 616 -8.35 -7.75 29.87
N VAL A 617 -7.74 -6.67 29.38
CA VAL A 617 -8.06 -5.33 29.86
C VAL A 617 -9.40 -4.88 29.29
N ASN A 618 -10.29 -4.39 30.17
CA ASN A 618 -11.51 -3.74 29.73
C ASN A 618 -11.19 -2.30 29.29
N LEU A 619 -11.53 -1.92 28.05
CA LEU A 619 -11.26 -0.55 27.56
C LEU A 619 -12.01 0.52 28.35
N ASN A 620 -13.13 0.15 28.95
CA ASN A 620 -13.91 1.04 29.83
C ASN A 620 -13.44 0.97 31.29
N SER A 621 -12.27 0.39 31.56
CA SER A 621 -11.70 0.30 32.90
C SER A 621 -11.37 1.68 33.47
N ARG A 622 -11.53 1.83 34.79
CA ARG A 622 -11.09 3.02 35.55
C ARG A 622 -9.65 2.94 36.02
N GLN A 623 -8.96 1.83 35.74
CA GLN A 623 -7.58 1.57 36.17
C GLN A 623 -6.57 2.08 35.13
N ALA A 624 -6.25 3.37 35.18
CA ALA A 624 -5.22 3.97 34.30
C ALA A 624 -3.85 3.26 34.40
N PRO A 625 -3.36 2.81 35.58
CA PRO A 625 -2.09 2.08 35.67
C PRO A 625 -2.07 0.77 34.87
N ALA A 626 -3.21 0.05 34.81
CA ALA A 626 -3.30 -1.18 34.03
C ALA A 626 -3.18 -0.91 32.52
N LEU A 627 -3.83 0.15 32.03
CA LEU A 627 -3.69 0.59 30.64
C LEU A 627 -2.27 1.09 30.33
N ALA A 628 -1.65 1.84 31.25
CA ALA A 628 -0.27 2.30 31.09
C ALA A 628 0.72 1.13 31.03
N GLY A 629 0.48 0.06 31.78
CA GLY A 629 1.24 -1.19 31.70
C GLY A 629 1.18 -1.84 30.32
N VAL A 630 0.02 -1.82 29.66
CA VAL A 630 -0.15 -2.32 28.28
C VAL A 630 0.57 -1.43 27.26
N PHE A 631 0.56 -0.11 27.44
CA PHE A 631 1.21 0.81 26.49
C PHE A 631 2.73 0.88 26.62
N THR A 632 3.27 0.67 27.82
CA THR A 632 4.72 0.71 28.05
C THR A 632 5.41 -0.35 27.19
N ASN A 633 6.48 0.02 26.50
CA ASN A 633 7.19 -0.84 25.53
C ASN A 633 6.41 -1.26 24.27
N THR A 634 5.19 -0.76 24.06
CA THR A 634 4.54 -0.92 22.74
C THR A 634 5.36 -0.19 21.67
N ILE A 635 5.51 -0.80 20.50
CA ILE A 635 6.24 -0.20 19.37
C ILE A 635 5.52 1.06 18.89
N ARG A 636 6.11 2.22 19.20
CA ARG A 636 5.69 3.53 18.70
C ARG A 636 6.02 3.65 17.21
N ARG A 637 7.25 3.27 16.85
CA ARG A 637 7.80 3.44 15.51
C ARG A 637 8.63 2.19 15.18
N GLU A 638 8.44 1.61 14.00
CA GLU A 638 9.14 0.38 13.56
C GLU A 638 10.61 0.64 13.17
N ASP A 639 11.05 1.91 13.15
CA ASP A 639 12.38 2.37 12.80
C ASP A 639 13.00 3.32 13.86
N THR A 640 14.32 3.27 13.97
CA THR A 640 15.15 4.38 14.45
C THR A 640 15.97 4.89 13.26
N PRO A 641 16.07 6.21 13.03
CA PRO A 641 17.03 6.74 12.07
C PRO A 641 18.42 6.20 12.40
N ARG A 642 19.22 5.92 11.37
CA ARG A 642 20.67 5.80 11.50
C ARG A 642 21.08 7.14 12.15
N ASN A 643 21.43 7.11 13.43
CA ASN A 643 22.05 8.25 14.14
C ASN A 643 23.55 7.97 14.34
N ASN A 644 24.01 6.80 13.89
CA ASN A 644 25.39 6.37 13.92
C ASN A 644 25.64 5.40 12.76
N PRO A 645 26.66 5.63 11.91
CA PRO A 645 27.14 4.62 10.98
C PRO A 645 27.68 3.43 11.79
N GLY A 646 26.86 2.39 11.96
CA GLY A 646 27.24 1.15 12.66
C GLY A 646 26.18 0.53 13.57
N THR A 647 25.08 1.23 13.90
CA THR A 647 23.97 0.64 14.68
C THR A 647 22.81 0.24 13.78
N SER A 648 22.42 -1.03 13.83
CA SER A 648 21.24 -1.56 13.11
C SER A 648 19.96 -0.83 13.55
N PRO A 649 19.06 -0.44 12.64
CA PRO A 649 17.79 0.18 13.00
C PRO A 649 16.97 -0.78 13.88
N SER A 650 16.52 -0.28 15.04
CA SER A 650 15.68 -1.02 15.99
C SER A 650 14.34 -0.31 16.25
N PRO A 651 13.24 -1.04 16.53
CA PRO A 651 11.95 -0.43 16.80
C PRO A 651 12.04 0.48 18.03
N SER A 652 11.42 1.66 17.97
CA SER A 652 11.35 2.60 19.09
C SER A 652 10.10 2.32 19.95
N PRO A 653 10.28 1.91 21.22
CA PRO A 653 9.16 1.68 22.13
C PRO A 653 8.57 3.00 22.67
N LEU A 654 7.32 2.95 23.14
CA LEU A 654 6.72 4.01 23.94
C LEU A 654 7.37 4.07 25.33
N ALA A 655 7.88 5.25 25.68
CA ALA A 655 8.40 5.56 27.01
C ALA A 655 7.26 5.64 28.05
N SER A 656 7.57 5.26 29.29
CA SER A 656 6.59 5.22 30.39
C SER A 656 5.81 6.53 30.61
N PRO A 657 6.42 7.75 30.57
CA PRO A 657 5.66 8.98 30.76
C PRO A 657 4.56 9.20 29.70
N THR A 658 4.87 8.93 28.42
CA THR A 658 3.90 9.00 27.32
C THR A 658 2.80 7.96 27.51
N ALA A 659 3.16 6.73 27.88
CA ALA A 659 2.19 5.65 28.16
C ALA A 659 1.22 6.02 29.29
N ASN A 660 1.72 6.61 30.40
CA ASN A 660 0.91 7.06 31.52
C ASN A 660 -0.08 8.18 31.12
N ASN A 661 0.40 9.17 30.36
CA ASN A 661 -0.44 10.28 29.91
C ASN A 661 -1.56 9.84 28.96
N VAL A 662 -1.25 8.93 28.03
CA VAL A 662 -2.26 8.35 27.13
C VAL A 662 -3.28 7.53 27.92
N ALA A 663 -2.84 6.68 28.84
CA ALA A 663 -3.74 5.89 29.68
C ALA A 663 -4.71 6.76 30.48
N ALA A 664 -4.22 7.83 31.11
CA ALA A 664 -5.06 8.79 31.83
C ALA A 664 -6.07 9.51 30.91
N SER A 665 -5.67 9.87 29.68
CA SER A 665 -6.57 10.49 28.72
C SER A 665 -7.69 9.54 28.25
N LEU A 666 -7.37 8.26 28.04
CA LEU A 666 -8.36 7.26 27.62
C LEU A 666 -9.35 6.92 28.73
N THR A 667 -8.91 6.81 29.99
CA THR A 667 -9.83 6.58 31.12
C THR A 667 -10.80 7.73 31.32
N LEU A 668 -10.34 8.98 31.17
CA LEU A 668 -11.20 10.16 31.22
C LEU A 668 -12.22 10.18 30.07
N SER A 669 -11.79 9.88 28.84
CA SER A 669 -12.65 9.90 27.66
C SER A 669 -13.78 8.86 27.75
N THR A 670 -13.46 7.66 28.25
CA THR A 670 -14.44 6.57 28.44
C THR A 670 -15.36 6.76 29.66
N ILE A 671 -15.18 7.81 30.48
CA ILE A 671 -16.20 8.22 31.47
C ILE A 671 -17.40 8.81 30.75
N THR A 672 -17.15 9.72 29.82
CA THR A 672 -18.18 10.47 29.10
C THR A 672 -18.79 9.65 27.97
N ALA A 673 -17.97 8.83 27.28
CA ALA A 673 -18.40 8.01 26.15
C ALA A 673 -17.82 6.58 26.27
N PRO A 674 -18.49 5.69 27.02
CA PRO A 674 -18.08 4.28 27.10
C PRO A 674 -18.10 3.61 25.72
N LEU A 675 -17.08 2.83 25.42
CA LEU A 675 -16.98 2.06 24.19
C LEU A 675 -17.91 0.85 24.19
N VAL A 676 -18.59 0.63 23.07
CA VAL A 676 -19.44 -0.55 22.84
C VAL A 676 -18.66 -1.67 22.14
N ASN A 677 -17.74 -1.33 21.25
CA ASN A 677 -16.92 -2.25 20.45
C ASN A 677 -15.50 -1.70 20.26
N ARG A 678 -14.59 -2.49 19.65
CA ARG A 678 -13.20 -2.08 19.42
C ARG A 678 -13.09 -1.01 18.34
N ALA A 679 -14.03 -0.95 17.38
CA ALA A 679 -14.04 0.11 16.37
C ALA A 679 -14.07 1.52 16.99
N GLY A 680 -14.72 1.70 18.15
CA GLY A 680 -14.72 2.97 18.88
C GLY A 680 -13.33 3.44 19.36
N LEU A 681 -12.30 2.58 19.33
CA LEU A 681 -10.93 2.94 19.63
C LEU A 681 -10.39 4.02 18.67
N ALA A 682 -10.81 4.00 17.40
CA ALA A 682 -10.37 5.00 16.42
C ALA A 682 -10.80 6.43 16.81
N THR A 683 -12.01 6.57 17.34
CA THR A 683 -12.52 7.84 17.89
C THR A 683 -11.77 8.26 19.15
N LEU A 684 -11.38 7.32 20.02
CA LEU A 684 -10.57 7.67 21.18
C LEU A 684 -9.19 8.19 20.79
N ILE A 685 -8.52 7.52 19.86
CA ILE A 685 -7.17 7.88 19.38
C ILE A 685 -7.17 9.25 18.69
N GLU A 686 -8.25 9.62 18.02
CA GLU A 686 -8.42 10.97 17.45
C GLU A 686 -8.43 12.07 18.52
N ASN A 687 -9.08 11.79 19.66
CA ASN A 687 -9.27 12.75 20.74
C ASN A 687 -8.12 12.80 21.75
N VAL A 688 -7.06 11.99 21.57
CA VAL A 688 -5.87 12.04 22.43
C VAL A 688 -5.17 13.41 22.29
N PRO A 689 -5.01 14.19 23.36
CA PRO A 689 -4.40 15.52 23.28
C PRO A 689 -2.92 15.49 22.92
N ASN A 690 -2.42 16.55 22.26
CA ASN A 690 -0.98 16.70 21.94
C ASN A 690 -0.07 16.68 23.17
N SER A 691 -0.57 17.10 24.35
CA SER A 691 0.17 17.06 25.62
C SER A 691 0.56 15.65 26.07
N THR A 692 -0.10 14.60 25.53
CA THR A 692 0.26 13.21 25.82
C THR A 692 1.52 12.74 25.11
N GLY A 693 1.94 13.43 24.03
CA GLY A 693 3.02 13.00 23.14
C GLY A 693 2.59 12.05 22.01
N LEU A 694 1.29 11.71 21.93
CA LEU A 694 0.66 10.90 20.88
C LEU A 694 -0.62 11.54 20.29
N GLY A 695 -0.75 12.87 20.39
CA GLY A 695 -1.89 13.59 19.80
C GLY A 695 -1.76 13.84 18.29
N PRO A 696 -2.68 14.61 17.67
CA PRO A 696 -2.71 14.88 16.23
C PRO A 696 -1.43 15.47 15.60
N SER A 697 -0.51 16.05 16.39
CA SER A 697 0.73 16.61 15.87
C SER A 697 1.80 15.57 15.48
N VAL A 698 1.61 14.30 15.84
CA VAL A 698 2.54 13.21 15.49
C VAL A 698 2.00 12.36 14.33
N PRO A 699 2.88 11.70 13.55
CA PRO A 699 2.46 10.82 12.45
C PRO A 699 1.45 9.77 12.90
N LYS A 700 0.43 9.50 12.06
CA LYS A 700 -0.59 8.47 12.31
C LYS A 700 0.00 7.12 12.70
N THR A 701 1.04 6.67 12.00
CA THR A 701 1.69 5.38 12.28
C THR A 701 2.17 5.28 13.73
N GLN A 702 2.54 6.40 14.35
CA GLN A 702 2.92 6.46 15.77
C GLN A 702 1.70 6.52 16.69
N ARG A 703 0.65 7.27 16.33
CA ARG A 703 -0.61 7.36 17.08
C ARG A 703 -1.30 6.00 17.19
N GLU A 704 -1.25 5.24 16.09
CA GLU A 704 -1.79 3.88 16.00
C GLU A 704 -1.00 2.84 16.81
N ALA A 705 0.07 3.25 17.51
CA ALA A 705 0.65 2.42 18.57
C ALA A 705 -0.41 2.05 19.62
N ILE A 706 -1.38 2.94 19.89
CA ILE A 706 -2.51 2.65 20.79
C ILE A 706 -3.36 1.51 20.22
N ALA A 707 -3.68 1.54 18.92
CA ALA A 707 -4.41 0.47 18.24
C ALA A 707 -3.61 -0.85 18.22
N ARG A 708 -2.29 -0.78 18.04
CA ARG A 708 -1.41 -1.96 18.12
C ARG A 708 -1.35 -2.57 19.51
N ALA A 709 -1.31 -1.75 20.56
CA ALA A 709 -1.32 -2.22 21.94
C ALA A 709 -2.65 -2.89 22.31
N LEU A 710 -3.77 -2.25 21.94
CA LEU A 710 -5.08 -2.63 22.45
C LEU A 710 -5.85 -3.59 21.56
N GLY A 711 -5.71 -3.53 20.24
CA GLY A 711 -6.60 -4.23 19.29
C GLY A 711 -6.77 -5.74 19.48
N GLU A 712 -5.88 -6.39 20.26
CA GLU A 712 -5.98 -7.79 20.67
C GLU A 712 -6.01 -8.03 22.19
N ALA A 713 -5.51 -7.07 22.98
CA ALA A 713 -5.36 -7.18 24.43
C ALA A 713 -6.55 -6.60 25.21
N ASP A 714 -7.61 -6.22 24.48
CA ASP A 714 -8.73 -5.47 25.02
C ASP A 714 -10.10 -6.16 24.84
N GLN A 715 -11.10 -5.64 25.57
CA GLN A 715 -12.50 -5.99 25.41
C GLN A 715 -13.43 -4.88 25.93
N THR A 716 -14.63 -4.78 25.36
CA THR A 716 -15.65 -3.76 25.72
C THR A 716 -16.94 -4.36 26.28
N ARG A 717 -17.12 -5.67 26.17
CA ARG A 717 -18.38 -6.39 26.37
C ARG A 717 -18.48 -7.08 27.74
N THR A 718 -17.56 -6.83 28.67
CA THR A 718 -17.64 -7.39 30.03
C THR A 718 -18.09 -6.36 31.07
N TRP A 719 -18.90 -6.79 32.03
CA TRP A 719 -19.09 -6.13 33.32
C TRP A 719 -18.11 -6.70 34.33
N ASN A 720 -17.41 -5.83 35.05
CA ASN A 720 -16.57 -6.22 36.18
C ASN A 720 -17.27 -5.72 37.45
N LEU A 721 -17.64 -6.64 38.33
CA LEU A 721 -18.39 -6.35 39.56
C LEU A 721 -17.59 -6.86 40.76
N LEU A 722 -17.62 -6.08 41.84
CA LEU A 722 -17.28 -6.54 43.18
C LEU A 722 -18.59 -6.81 43.92
N ILE A 723 -18.78 -8.02 44.41
CA ILE A 723 -19.92 -8.41 45.24
C ILE A 723 -19.40 -8.67 46.65
N ASP A 724 -19.90 -7.89 47.60
CA ASP A 724 -19.64 -8.09 49.01
C ASP A 724 -20.66 -9.07 49.59
N VAL A 725 -20.19 -10.22 50.04
CA VAL A 725 -21.03 -11.30 50.57
C VAL A 725 -20.74 -11.46 52.05
N ILE A 726 -21.76 -11.24 52.87
CA ILE A 726 -21.72 -11.45 54.32
C ILE A 726 -22.50 -12.72 54.62
N ALA A 727 -21.81 -13.76 55.08
CA ALA A 727 -22.40 -15.02 55.48
C ALA A 727 -22.48 -15.07 57.01
N GLN A 728 -23.70 -15.02 57.55
CA GLN A 728 -23.96 -15.07 58.98
C GLN A 728 -24.58 -16.40 59.39
N SER A 729 -24.12 -16.92 60.53
CA SER A 729 -24.65 -18.10 61.20
C SER A 729 -25.13 -17.70 62.59
N GLY A 730 -26.16 -18.37 63.11
CA GLY A 730 -26.84 -17.94 64.33
C GLY A 730 -28.18 -18.65 64.52
N LYS A 731 -29.01 -18.12 65.44
CA LYS A 731 -30.30 -18.72 65.81
C LYS A 731 -31.38 -17.69 66.10
N TYR A 732 -32.64 -18.15 66.01
CA TYR A 732 -33.79 -17.41 66.55
C TYR A 732 -33.95 -17.68 68.05
N ALA A 733 -34.46 -16.70 68.78
CA ALA A 733 -34.92 -16.92 70.14
C ALA A 733 -36.09 -17.94 70.17
N PRO A 734 -36.30 -18.68 71.27
CA PRO A 734 -37.40 -19.65 71.36
C PRO A 734 -38.77 -19.01 71.04
N GLY A 735 -39.48 -19.58 70.06
CA GLY A 735 -40.80 -19.10 69.62
C GLY A 735 -40.77 -17.94 68.60
N GLU A 736 -39.59 -17.43 68.24
CA GLU A 736 -39.43 -16.33 67.30
C GLU A 736 -39.19 -16.83 65.87
N THR A 737 -39.81 -16.17 64.90
CA THR A 737 -39.70 -16.53 63.46
C THR A 737 -39.35 -15.33 62.57
N ASN A 738 -39.30 -14.12 63.14
CA ASN A 738 -38.96 -12.92 62.40
C ASN A 738 -37.44 -12.84 62.16
N LEU A 739 -37.04 -12.77 60.88
CA LEU A 739 -35.65 -12.60 60.44
C LEU A 739 -34.94 -11.43 61.12
N ALA A 740 -35.65 -10.33 61.44
CA ALA A 740 -35.08 -9.17 62.11
C ALA A 740 -34.61 -9.45 63.56
N LYS A 741 -35.00 -10.58 64.16
CA LYS A 741 -34.57 -11.02 65.49
C LYS A 741 -33.61 -12.22 65.44
N PHE A 742 -33.01 -12.49 64.28
CA PHE A 742 -31.94 -13.46 64.17
C PHE A 742 -30.72 -12.99 64.96
N VAL A 743 -30.26 -13.81 65.91
CA VAL A 743 -29.05 -13.54 66.69
C VAL A 743 -27.87 -14.16 65.97
N VAL A 744 -26.96 -13.33 65.47
CA VAL A 744 -25.73 -13.75 64.79
C VAL A 744 -24.73 -14.27 65.83
N GLU A 745 -24.25 -15.51 65.63
CA GLU A 745 -23.23 -16.16 66.47
C GLU A 745 -21.88 -16.29 65.75
N GLY A 746 -21.86 -16.20 64.42
CA GLY A 746 -20.64 -16.14 63.63
C GLY A 746 -20.86 -15.47 62.28
N GLU A 747 -19.88 -14.71 61.82
CA GLU A 747 -19.91 -14.00 60.54
C GLU A 747 -18.63 -14.28 59.76
N GLN A 748 -18.77 -14.50 58.46
CA GLN A 748 -17.65 -14.57 57.52
C GLN A 748 -17.97 -13.68 56.32
N ARG A 749 -16.99 -12.88 55.90
CA ARG A 749 -17.13 -11.96 54.78
C ARG A 749 -16.27 -12.39 53.59
N TYR A 750 -16.83 -12.30 52.40
CA TYR A 750 -16.16 -12.62 51.14
C TYR A 750 -16.32 -11.47 50.15
N TRP A 751 -15.22 -11.09 49.50
CA TRP A 751 -15.27 -10.25 48.32
C TRP A 751 -15.18 -11.11 47.07
N VAL A 752 -16.23 -11.06 46.27
CA VAL A 752 -16.31 -11.81 45.00
C VAL A 752 -16.14 -10.83 43.85
N HIS A 753 -14.99 -10.90 43.18
CA HIS A 753 -14.74 -10.21 41.93
C HIS A 753 -15.24 -11.09 40.79
N VAL A 754 -16.18 -10.60 39.98
CA VAL A 754 -16.74 -11.36 38.87
C VAL A 754 -16.73 -10.55 37.57
N ALA A 755 -16.32 -11.22 36.50
CA ALA A 755 -16.37 -10.72 35.14
C ALA A 755 -17.50 -11.44 34.38
N ILE A 756 -18.48 -10.69 33.88
CA ILE A 756 -19.67 -11.23 33.22
C ILE A 756 -19.76 -10.68 31.80
N ASP A 757 -20.00 -11.54 30.82
CA ASP A 757 -20.34 -11.13 29.46
C ASP A 757 -21.72 -10.43 29.44
N ARG A 758 -21.75 -9.18 28.97
CA ARG A 758 -22.95 -8.34 28.89
C ARG A 758 -24.06 -8.89 28.01
N PHE A 759 -23.74 -9.61 26.93
CA PHE A 759 -24.79 -10.09 26.01
C PHE A 759 -25.25 -11.51 26.31
N THR A 760 -24.39 -12.39 26.83
CA THR A 760 -24.78 -13.77 27.14
C THR A 760 -25.08 -14.02 28.62
N GLY A 761 -24.66 -13.12 29.52
CA GLY A 761 -24.75 -13.33 30.96
C GLY A 761 -23.78 -14.37 31.51
N ARG A 762 -22.90 -14.93 30.68
CA ARG A 762 -21.92 -15.95 31.10
C ARG A 762 -20.85 -15.33 32.00
N VAL A 763 -20.56 -15.99 33.12
CA VAL A 763 -19.39 -15.65 33.96
C VAL A 763 -18.12 -16.06 33.23
N ILE A 764 -17.27 -15.08 32.94
CA ILE A 764 -16.00 -15.23 32.21
C ILE A 764 -14.89 -15.59 33.21
N ASP A 765 -14.85 -14.88 34.33
CA ASP A 765 -13.83 -15.06 35.37
C ASP A 765 -14.41 -14.72 36.74
N LYS A 766 -13.86 -15.32 37.80
CA LYS A 766 -14.27 -15.10 39.19
C LYS A 766 -13.10 -15.30 40.13
N GLN A 767 -12.85 -14.32 40.98
CA GLN A 767 -11.92 -14.40 42.09
C GLN A 767 -12.69 -14.16 43.40
N ILE A 768 -12.43 -14.99 44.40
CA ILE A 768 -13.04 -14.87 45.73
C ILE A 768 -11.92 -14.62 46.72
N GLU A 769 -12.03 -13.53 47.47
CA GLU A 769 -11.16 -13.18 48.57
C GLU A 769 -11.90 -13.36 49.90
N VAL A 770 -11.27 -14.06 50.84
CA VAL A 770 -11.78 -14.22 52.20
C VAL A 770 -11.28 -13.04 53.01
N ILE A 771 -12.21 -12.27 53.57
CA ILE A 771 -11.86 -11.16 54.44
C ILE A 771 -11.73 -11.71 55.86
N ASN A 772 -10.50 -11.69 56.36
CA ASN A 772 -10.19 -11.97 57.75
C ASN A 772 -10.03 -10.61 58.43
N GLU A 773 -11.00 -10.24 59.25
CA GLU A 773 -10.91 -9.05 60.12
C GLU A 773 -10.14 -9.34 61.40
#